data_AF-K7K4N6-F1
#
_entry.id   AF-K7K4N6-F1
#
_cell.length_a   1.000
_cell.length_b   1.000
_cell.length_c   1.000
_cell.angle_alpha   90.00
_cell.angle_beta   90.00
_cell.angle_gamma   90.00
#
_symmetry.space_group_name_H-M   'P 1'
#
loop_
_entity.id
_entity.type
_entity.pdbx_description
1 polymer ?
#
loop_
_entity_poly.entity_id
_entity_poly.type
_entity_poly.pdbx_seq_one_letter_code
_entity_poly.pdbx_strand_id
1 'polypeptide(L)'
;MAPTTSQRATLARLCSSKDWSKAIRVLDSLVSQSGAIQDICNRAFCYSRLELHKHVIKDCNKALQLDPSRLQAYILKGHALSALGRKTDALLVWEQGYEHAQHQSADLKLLLELEELLTTTKQGNSALYETNGSPVSQSESDSPSDGNLTEICENQDRLSVQDELCDNASDKSLILLKSADNFDLRNELNIEDRESNKSDSQVNGSPDVIDKLSYNSESCNDSSDTSESCDKDKVFTNSGESSSDSLDVAEILRKLSSKFNFPHEKIGEARKNKFCVARISKTKSISVDFRLSRGIGEVNEGKYAHAISIFDQILKEDPAYPEALIGRGTAYAFKRELDAAIADFSKAIEFNPSAGEAWKRRGQARAALGEFVEAIEDLTMALEFESNSADILHERGIVNFKFKEFDAAVEDLSACVQLDRDNKSAYTYLGLALSSIGEYKKAEEAHLKSLQIDRNFLEAWAHLTQFYQDLSKPTKAQECLNQMLQIDGRFARAYHLRGLLFHAMGEHRKAISDLTMSLNVDGANVECLYLRGSCYHAVGRYKEAVKDYDAALDLELDSMDKFVLQCLAFYQKEIALYTASKFNSEFCWFDIDGDIDPLFKEYWCKRLHPKNVCEKVYRQPPFRESLRKGKLRKQELVLTKQKTALIQAADSIGKRIQYDCPGFLPNGRQHRMAGFAAIEIAQKVSKAWRSFQAEWKHSNKNNSNSKNGKRARRRERINMLSQNRGGAGCSTSSASEISPSYGIAVDRSSSRSMSWQDVYSIAVRWRQISEPCDPVVWVNKLSEEFNSGFGSHTPMILGQAKVVRYFPNYERTLDIAKTVIKEKSYVYSKTDQIIRLSKDGKLEEVIHANSVSDLYNVVGEDFWSSTWCNSTAFEGKQLEGTRITLVKMGENGFDFAIRTPCTPARWEDYDAEMAMAWEALCNAYCGENYGSTDFDVLENVRDAILRMTYYWYNFMPLSRGSAVVGFVVMLGLLLAANMEFTGSIPQGFQVDWEAVLNLDPNSFVDSVKSWLYPSLKVTTSWKDYHDVASTFATTGSVVAALSSSDD
;
A
#
# COMPACT_ATOMS: atom_id res chain seq x y z
N MET A 1 -11.36 -5.77 56.26
CA MET A 1 -11.83 -5.30 54.94
C MET A 1 -10.74 -4.66 54.07
N ALA A 2 -9.44 -4.64 54.44
CA ALA A 2 -8.41 -3.90 53.71
C ALA A 2 -7.78 -4.53 52.43
N PRO A 3 -7.72 -5.87 52.21
CA PRO A 3 -6.96 -6.40 51.07
C PRO A 3 -7.68 -6.26 49.71
N THR A 4 -9.01 -6.37 49.66
CA THR A 4 -9.78 -6.37 48.40
C THR A 4 -9.86 -4.98 47.76
N THR A 5 -10.00 -3.90 48.55
CA THR A 5 -10.04 -2.52 48.03
C THR A 5 -8.72 -2.14 47.34
N SER A 6 -7.58 -2.60 47.88
CA SER A 6 -6.26 -2.38 47.27
C SER A 6 -6.11 -3.10 45.92
N GLN A 7 -6.59 -4.34 45.82
CA GLN A 7 -6.56 -5.09 44.56
C GLN A 7 -7.42 -4.43 43.47
N ARG A 8 -8.61 -3.93 43.82
CA ARG A 8 -9.48 -3.21 42.88
C ARG A 8 -8.88 -1.90 42.37
N ALA A 9 -8.26 -1.12 43.25
CA ALA A 9 -7.54 0.10 42.84
C ALA A 9 -6.35 -0.23 41.92
N THR A 10 -5.65 -1.33 42.21
CA THR A 10 -4.56 -1.82 41.35
C THR A 10 -5.08 -2.29 39.99
N LEU A 11 -6.19 -3.03 39.96
CA LEU A 11 -6.85 -3.46 38.72
C LEU A 11 -7.25 -2.25 37.86
N ALA A 12 -7.89 -1.24 38.45
CA ALA A 12 -8.28 -0.02 37.73
C ALA A 12 -7.07 0.69 37.12
N ARG A 13 -5.96 0.81 37.88
CA ARG A 13 -4.70 1.40 37.39
C ARG A 13 -4.13 0.61 36.21
N LEU A 14 -4.09 -0.72 36.30
CA LEU A 14 -3.57 -1.58 35.24
C LEU A 14 -4.44 -1.54 33.98
N CYS A 15 -5.77 -1.51 34.12
CA CYS A 15 -6.68 -1.34 32.99
C CYS A 15 -6.52 0.05 32.35
N SER A 16 -6.33 1.11 33.14
CA SER A 16 -6.09 2.46 32.62
C SER A 16 -4.77 2.57 31.85
N SER A 17 -3.74 1.82 32.26
CA SER A 17 -2.46 1.73 31.53
C SER A 17 -2.47 0.66 30.42
N LYS A 18 -3.62 0.06 30.10
CA LYS A 18 -3.78 -1.03 29.12
C LYS A 18 -2.86 -2.25 29.37
N ASP A 19 -2.46 -2.49 30.62
CA ASP A 19 -1.59 -3.60 31.03
C ASP A 19 -2.43 -4.85 31.40
N TRP A 20 -3.08 -5.41 30.36
CA TRP A 20 -4.09 -6.46 30.51
C TRP A 20 -3.55 -7.76 31.12
N SER A 21 -2.30 -8.14 30.81
CA SER A 21 -1.66 -9.35 31.36
C SER A 21 -1.48 -9.25 32.88
N LYS A 22 -1.10 -8.08 33.40
CA LYS A 22 -1.06 -7.85 34.85
C LYS A 22 -2.46 -7.77 35.45
N ALA A 23 -3.40 -7.14 34.76
CA ALA A 23 -4.81 -7.09 35.19
C ALA A 23 -5.40 -8.50 35.36
N ILE A 24 -5.10 -9.42 34.43
CA ILE A 24 -5.50 -10.83 34.51
C ILE A 24 -4.94 -11.50 35.76
N ARG A 25 -3.67 -11.26 36.14
CA ARG A 25 -3.12 -11.84 37.37
C ARG A 25 -3.84 -11.35 38.64
N VAL A 26 -4.27 -10.08 38.66
CA VAL A 26 -5.09 -9.55 39.76
C VAL A 26 -6.47 -10.19 39.74
N LEU A 27 -7.08 -10.34 38.56
CA LEU A 27 -8.38 -11.00 38.39
C LEU A 27 -8.33 -12.50 38.74
N ASP A 28 -7.26 -13.21 38.43
CA ASP A 28 -7.07 -14.62 38.83
C ASP A 28 -7.10 -14.74 40.36
N SER A 29 -6.45 -13.81 41.06
CA SER A 29 -6.51 -13.73 42.52
C SER A 29 -7.94 -13.45 43.01
N LEU A 30 -8.64 -12.47 42.43
CA LEU A 30 -10.01 -12.11 42.82
C LEU A 30 -11.03 -13.23 42.55
N VAL A 31 -10.93 -13.89 41.39
CA VAL A 31 -11.76 -15.03 41.00
C VAL A 31 -11.52 -16.22 41.92
N SER A 32 -10.27 -16.48 42.32
CA SER A 32 -9.94 -17.57 43.26
C SER A 32 -10.49 -17.33 44.68
N GLN A 33 -10.62 -16.06 45.09
CA GLN A 33 -11.09 -15.69 46.44
C GLN A 33 -12.60 -15.60 46.56
N SER A 34 -13.27 -15.03 45.56
CA SER A 34 -14.70 -14.68 45.65
C SER A 34 -15.58 -15.46 44.68
N GLY A 35 -15.02 -16.02 43.60
CA GLY A 35 -15.80 -16.66 42.54
C GLY A 35 -16.82 -15.75 41.85
N ALA A 36 -16.73 -14.43 42.03
CA ALA A 36 -17.73 -13.49 41.53
C ALA A 36 -17.83 -13.56 40.00
N ILE A 37 -19.05 -13.74 39.49
CA ILE A 37 -19.33 -13.89 38.05
C ILE A 37 -18.82 -12.67 37.28
N GLN A 38 -18.98 -11.47 37.85
CA GLN A 38 -18.48 -10.23 37.25
C GLN A 38 -16.96 -10.24 37.05
N ASP A 39 -16.19 -10.88 37.94
CA ASP A 39 -14.73 -10.96 37.78
C ASP A 39 -14.32 -11.94 36.69
N ILE A 40 -15.11 -12.99 36.46
CA ILE A 40 -14.95 -13.90 35.32
C ILE A 40 -15.19 -13.13 34.02
N CYS A 41 -16.27 -12.32 33.94
CA CYS A 41 -16.53 -11.45 32.80
C CYS A 41 -15.45 -10.39 32.59
N ASN A 42 -14.95 -9.77 33.66
CA ASN A 42 -13.84 -8.81 33.58
C ASN A 42 -12.55 -9.47 33.08
N ARG A 43 -12.29 -10.73 33.47
CA ARG A 43 -11.14 -11.50 32.98
C ARG A 43 -11.33 -11.89 31.52
N ALA A 44 -12.53 -12.29 31.11
CA ALA A 44 -12.89 -12.48 29.71
C ALA A 44 -12.70 -11.20 28.88
N PHE A 45 -13.06 -10.03 29.41
CA PHE A 45 -12.81 -8.75 28.77
C PHE A 45 -11.30 -8.49 28.61
N CYS A 46 -10.49 -8.72 29.65
CA CYS A 46 -9.04 -8.58 29.54
C CYS A 46 -8.44 -9.57 28.52
N TYR A 47 -8.91 -10.81 28.48
CA TYR A 47 -8.54 -11.78 27.46
C TYR A 47 -8.95 -11.32 26.05
N SER A 48 -10.12 -10.68 25.92
CA SER A 48 -10.60 -10.13 24.64
C SER A 48 -9.70 -9.00 24.14
N ARG A 49 -9.27 -8.10 25.04
CA ARG A 49 -8.27 -7.07 24.72
C ARG A 49 -6.89 -7.63 24.38
N LEU A 50 -6.60 -8.86 24.81
CA LEU A 50 -5.42 -9.62 24.40
C LEU A 50 -5.69 -10.56 23.21
N GLU A 51 -6.88 -10.56 22.60
CA GLU A 51 -7.28 -11.45 21.49
C GLU A 51 -7.10 -12.94 21.80
N LEU A 52 -7.15 -13.29 23.09
CA LEU A 52 -7.06 -14.66 23.57
C LEU A 52 -8.44 -15.33 23.47
N HIS A 53 -9.00 -15.40 22.27
CA HIS A 53 -10.40 -15.76 22.01
C HIS A 53 -10.83 -17.10 22.60
N LYS A 54 -9.95 -18.11 22.62
CA LYS A 54 -10.24 -19.40 23.29
C LYS A 54 -10.43 -19.25 24.79
N HIS A 55 -9.66 -18.38 25.44
CA HIS A 55 -9.79 -18.06 26.86
C HIS A 55 -11.05 -17.22 27.13
N VAL A 56 -11.37 -16.27 26.25
CA VAL A 56 -12.64 -15.51 26.30
C VAL A 56 -13.82 -16.47 26.29
N ILE A 57 -13.88 -17.38 25.32
CA ILE A 57 -14.98 -18.36 25.19
C ILE A 57 -15.08 -19.24 26.44
N LYS A 58 -13.94 -19.69 26.99
CA LYS A 58 -13.92 -20.52 28.21
C LYS A 58 -14.51 -19.78 29.41
N ASP A 59 -14.11 -18.53 29.63
CA ASP A 59 -14.60 -17.72 30.74
C ASP A 59 -16.06 -17.30 30.54
N CYS A 60 -16.46 -16.92 29.32
CA CYS A 60 -17.85 -16.63 29.00
C CYS A 60 -18.75 -17.85 29.20
N ASN A 61 -18.33 -19.04 28.76
CA ASN A 61 -19.07 -20.28 29.01
C ASN A 61 -19.22 -20.55 30.51
N LYS A 62 -18.17 -20.32 31.30
CA LYS A 62 -18.24 -20.45 32.76
C LYS A 62 -19.18 -19.41 33.39
N ALA A 63 -19.14 -18.17 32.91
CA ALA A 63 -20.03 -17.11 33.39
C ALA A 63 -21.50 -17.44 33.09
N LEU A 64 -21.81 -17.89 31.86
CA LEU A 64 -23.16 -18.28 31.44
C LEU A 64 -23.68 -19.54 32.14
N GLN A 65 -22.81 -20.49 32.50
CA GLN A 65 -23.19 -21.63 33.35
C GLN A 65 -23.60 -21.20 34.76
N LEU A 66 -22.99 -20.14 35.29
CA LEU A 66 -23.27 -19.64 36.63
C LEU A 66 -24.48 -18.69 36.65
N ASP A 67 -24.65 -17.87 35.62
CA ASP A 67 -25.76 -16.95 35.46
C ASP A 67 -26.05 -16.72 33.96
N PRO A 68 -27.05 -17.42 33.40
CA PRO A 68 -27.45 -17.26 32.00
C PRO A 68 -27.95 -15.85 31.65
N SER A 69 -28.30 -14.99 32.62
CA SER A 69 -28.80 -13.64 32.34
C SER A 69 -27.70 -12.61 32.03
N ARG A 70 -26.42 -13.01 32.06
CA ARG A 70 -25.26 -12.11 31.88
C ARG A 70 -24.98 -11.76 30.41
N LEU A 71 -25.63 -10.71 29.92
CA LEU A 71 -25.47 -10.20 28.54
C LEU A 71 -24.01 -9.92 28.14
N GLN A 72 -23.19 -9.41 29.06
CA GLN A 72 -21.77 -9.14 28.81
C GLN A 72 -21.01 -10.39 28.31
N ALA A 73 -21.37 -11.58 28.82
CA ALA A 73 -20.73 -12.82 28.42
C ALA A 73 -21.13 -13.24 26.99
N TYR A 74 -22.38 -13.00 26.57
CA TYR A 74 -22.83 -13.24 25.20
C TYR A 74 -22.09 -12.32 24.20
N ILE A 75 -22.00 -11.03 24.50
CA ILE A 75 -21.29 -10.05 23.64
C ILE A 75 -19.83 -10.44 23.45
N LEU A 76 -19.10 -10.67 24.56
CA LEU A 76 -17.68 -11.06 24.51
C LEU A 76 -17.46 -12.40 23.80
N LYS A 77 -18.36 -13.37 24.01
CA LYS A 77 -18.28 -14.69 23.37
C LYS A 77 -18.53 -14.60 21.88
N GLY A 78 -19.53 -13.83 21.44
CA GLY A 78 -19.83 -13.62 20.03
C GLY A 78 -18.69 -12.91 19.30
N HIS A 79 -18.12 -11.85 19.88
CA HIS A 79 -16.91 -11.21 19.31
C HIS A 79 -15.74 -12.19 19.20
N ALA A 80 -15.50 -13.01 20.23
CA ALA A 80 -14.43 -14.00 20.19
C ALA A 80 -14.65 -15.10 19.14
N LEU A 81 -15.91 -15.52 18.90
CA LEU A 81 -16.25 -16.49 17.85
C LEU A 81 -16.12 -15.87 16.46
N SER A 82 -16.59 -14.64 16.28
CA SER A 82 -16.48 -13.90 15.01
C SER A 82 -15.02 -13.70 14.62
N ALA A 83 -14.15 -13.31 15.57
CA ALA A 83 -12.72 -13.17 15.35
C ALA A 83 -11.99 -14.50 15.03
N LEU A 84 -12.57 -15.64 15.46
CA LEU A 84 -12.09 -16.98 15.07
C LEU A 84 -12.65 -17.47 13.73
N GLY A 85 -13.37 -16.61 12.99
CA GLY A 85 -14.00 -16.96 11.71
C GLY A 85 -15.31 -17.76 11.84
N ARG A 86 -15.80 -18.00 13.06
CA ARG A 86 -17.03 -18.75 13.33
C ARG A 86 -18.23 -17.81 13.38
N LYS A 87 -18.54 -17.16 12.26
CA LYS A 87 -19.56 -16.10 12.17
C LYS A 87 -20.98 -16.59 12.49
N THR A 88 -21.35 -17.79 12.03
CA THR A 88 -22.66 -18.41 12.32
C THR A 88 -22.85 -18.68 13.82
N ASP A 89 -21.83 -19.21 14.48
CA ASP A 89 -21.85 -19.44 15.93
C ASP A 89 -21.88 -18.12 16.71
N ALA A 90 -21.23 -17.07 16.21
CA ALA A 90 -21.28 -15.75 16.82
C ALA A 90 -22.71 -15.18 16.79
N LEU A 91 -23.38 -15.28 15.63
CA LEU A 91 -24.77 -14.85 15.46
C LEU A 91 -25.73 -15.59 16.41
N LEU A 92 -25.65 -16.93 16.47
CA LEU A 92 -26.46 -17.73 17.39
C LEU A 92 -26.25 -17.34 18.87
N VAL A 93 -25.01 -17.03 19.25
CA VAL A 93 -24.69 -16.58 20.61
C VAL A 93 -25.28 -15.21 20.90
N TRP A 94 -25.22 -14.26 19.96
CA TRP A 94 -25.86 -12.97 20.14
C TRP A 94 -27.38 -13.10 20.21
N GLU A 95 -28.02 -13.88 19.33
CA GLU A 95 -29.47 -14.11 19.36
C GLU A 95 -29.94 -14.70 20.69
N GLN A 96 -29.22 -15.67 21.25
CA GLN A 96 -29.49 -16.20 22.59
C GLN A 96 -29.39 -15.12 23.68
N GLY A 97 -28.37 -14.25 23.60
CA GLY A 97 -28.22 -13.13 24.52
C GLY A 97 -29.38 -12.14 24.41
N TYR A 98 -29.84 -11.87 23.19
CA TYR A 98 -30.99 -10.99 22.93
C TYR A 98 -32.28 -11.55 23.50
N GLU A 99 -32.54 -12.84 23.29
CA GLU A 99 -33.72 -13.53 23.84
C GLU A 99 -33.73 -13.44 25.37
N HIS A 100 -32.59 -13.69 26.03
CA HIS A 100 -32.49 -13.51 27.48
C HIS A 100 -32.75 -12.07 27.93
N ALA A 101 -32.29 -11.07 27.15
CA ALA A 101 -32.50 -9.66 27.45
C ALA A 101 -33.97 -9.23 27.32
N GLN A 102 -34.74 -9.83 26.42
CA GLN A 102 -36.17 -9.53 26.25
C GLN A 102 -37.03 -10.07 27.40
N HIS A 103 -36.65 -11.22 27.98
CA HIS A 103 -37.42 -11.89 29.02
C HIS A 103 -37.10 -11.40 30.45
N GLN A 104 -36.05 -10.58 30.64
CA GLN A 104 -35.56 -10.16 31.96
C GLN A 104 -35.14 -8.69 32.01
N SER A 105 -34.98 -8.14 33.21
CA SER A 105 -34.40 -6.80 33.38
C SER A 105 -32.94 -6.78 32.96
N ALA A 106 -32.65 -6.20 31.79
CA ALA A 106 -31.32 -6.11 31.19
C ALA A 106 -30.64 -4.75 31.44
N ASP A 107 -29.30 -4.74 31.38
CA ASP A 107 -28.55 -3.49 31.23
C ASP A 107 -28.81 -2.90 29.85
N LEU A 108 -29.46 -1.72 29.81
CA LEU A 108 -29.87 -1.06 28.56
C LEU A 108 -28.68 -0.80 27.62
N LYS A 109 -27.48 -0.53 28.15
CA LYS A 109 -26.29 -0.29 27.32
C LYS A 109 -25.87 -1.56 26.58
N LEU A 110 -25.88 -2.70 27.27
CA LEU A 110 -25.53 -3.99 26.69
C LEU A 110 -26.61 -4.48 25.72
N LEU A 111 -27.89 -4.18 26.00
CA LEU A 111 -28.99 -4.49 25.07
C LEU A 111 -28.83 -3.72 23.74
N LEU A 112 -28.53 -2.42 23.80
CA LEU A 112 -28.29 -1.60 22.60
C LEU A 112 -27.09 -2.11 21.79
N GLU A 113 -25.98 -2.42 22.46
CA GLU A 113 -24.79 -3.02 21.82
C GLU A 113 -25.15 -4.34 21.13
N LEU A 114 -25.99 -5.16 21.75
CA LEU A 114 -26.38 -6.45 21.21
C LEU A 114 -27.36 -6.33 20.02
N GLU A 115 -28.29 -5.36 20.05
CA GLU A 115 -29.13 -5.00 18.91
C GLU A 115 -28.28 -4.55 17.71
N GLU A 116 -27.31 -3.67 17.92
CA GLU A 116 -26.38 -3.18 16.89
C GLU A 116 -25.55 -4.31 16.26
N LEU A 117 -25.10 -5.26 17.09
CA LEU A 117 -24.39 -6.45 16.60
C LEU A 117 -25.28 -7.37 15.77
N LEU A 118 -26.56 -7.50 16.10
CA LEU A 118 -27.50 -8.32 15.33
C LEU A 118 -27.92 -7.66 14.02
N THR A 119 -28.13 -6.34 14.00
CA THR A 119 -28.48 -5.63 12.76
C THR A 119 -27.32 -5.64 11.76
N THR A 120 -26.10 -5.36 12.21
CA THR A 120 -24.89 -5.39 11.38
C THR A 120 -24.60 -6.79 10.80
N THR A 121 -24.84 -7.85 11.58
CA THR A 121 -24.61 -9.22 11.11
C THR A 121 -25.72 -9.79 10.24
N LYS A 122 -26.98 -9.41 10.46
CA LYS A 122 -28.10 -9.79 9.58
C LYS A 122 -28.00 -9.12 8.21
N GLN A 123 -27.57 -7.87 8.14
CA GLN A 123 -27.27 -7.20 6.86
C GLN A 123 -26.18 -7.96 6.08
N GLY A 124 -25.13 -8.44 6.75
CA GLY A 124 -24.08 -9.24 6.12
C GLY A 124 -24.48 -10.66 5.69
N ASN A 125 -25.53 -11.25 6.29
CA ASN A 125 -26.01 -12.60 5.95
C ASN A 125 -27.18 -12.61 4.95
N SER A 126 -27.95 -11.52 4.84
CA SER A 126 -28.93 -11.37 3.74
C SER A 126 -28.27 -11.48 2.37
N ALA A 127 -26.98 -11.15 2.27
CA ALA A 127 -26.16 -11.34 1.08
C ALA A 127 -25.82 -12.81 0.75
N LEU A 128 -26.14 -13.78 1.63
CA LEU A 128 -25.79 -15.20 1.44
C LEU A 128 -27.00 -16.16 1.40
N TYR A 129 -28.23 -15.66 1.65
CA TYR A 129 -29.44 -16.48 1.64
C TYR A 129 -30.55 -15.89 0.75
N GLU A 130 -30.19 -15.48 -0.47
CA GLU A 130 -31.13 -15.43 -1.60
C GLU A 130 -30.71 -16.46 -2.65
N THR A 131 -30.70 -17.73 -2.25
CA THR A 131 -30.77 -18.88 -3.17
C THR A 131 -31.07 -20.13 -2.35
N ASN A 132 -32.35 -20.32 -1.97
CA ASN A 132 -32.99 -21.63 -1.81
C ASN A 132 -34.47 -21.44 -1.50
N GLY A 133 -35.32 -21.94 -2.41
CA GLY A 133 -36.77 -21.80 -2.35
C GLY A 133 -37.47 -22.64 -1.28
N SER A 134 -38.65 -22.14 -0.89
CA SER A 134 -39.91 -22.81 -0.49
C SER A 134 -39.87 -24.17 0.22
N PRO A 135 -40.64 -24.33 1.32
CA PRO A 135 -41.99 -24.87 1.13
C PRO A 135 -43.10 -24.27 2.03
N VAL A 136 -44.26 -24.07 1.41
CA VAL A 136 -45.64 -24.39 1.85
C VAL A 136 -46.00 -24.28 3.34
N SER A 137 -46.94 -23.38 3.65
CA SER A 137 -48.06 -23.68 4.54
C SER A 137 -49.30 -22.89 4.10
N GLN A 138 -50.33 -23.65 3.72
CA GLN A 138 -51.68 -23.19 3.42
C GLN A 138 -52.38 -22.71 4.70
N SER A 139 -53.12 -21.60 4.61
CA SER A 139 -54.27 -21.34 5.47
C SER A 139 -55.34 -20.65 4.65
N GLU A 140 -56.40 -21.40 4.39
CA GLU A 140 -57.69 -21.01 3.84
C GLU A 140 -58.39 -20.00 4.77
N SER A 141 -59.14 -19.03 4.21
CA SER A 141 -60.61 -18.93 4.34
C SER A 141 -61.13 -17.50 4.09
N ASP A 142 -62.17 -17.44 3.24
CA ASP A 142 -63.26 -16.45 3.13
C ASP A 142 -62.98 -15.08 2.46
N SER A 143 -63.35 -14.82 1.20
CA SER A 143 -64.69 -14.66 0.55
C SER A 143 -65.25 -13.22 0.62
N PRO A 144 -66.22 -12.79 -0.23
CA PRO A 144 -65.93 -12.21 -1.55
C PRO A 144 -66.63 -10.85 -1.79
N SER A 145 -66.19 -10.10 -2.80
CA SER A 145 -67.08 -9.15 -3.49
C SER A 145 -66.65 -8.93 -4.94
N ASP A 146 -67.43 -9.54 -5.83
CA ASP A 146 -67.51 -9.28 -7.26
C ASP A 146 -67.86 -7.82 -7.58
N GLY A 147 -67.34 -7.32 -8.69
CA GLY A 147 -67.66 -6.00 -9.23
C GLY A 147 -67.03 -5.73 -10.59
N ASN A 148 -67.37 -6.56 -11.59
CA ASN A 148 -67.17 -6.25 -13.01
C ASN A 148 -67.82 -4.92 -13.38
N LEU A 149 -67.15 -4.12 -14.23
CA LEU A 149 -67.74 -3.46 -15.41
C LEU A 149 -66.66 -2.72 -16.21
N THR A 150 -66.19 -3.39 -17.25
CA THR A 150 -65.76 -2.83 -18.54
C THR A 150 -66.95 -2.21 -19.28
N GLU A 151 -66.78 -0.98 -19.81
CA GLU A 151 -67.28 -0.47 -21.12
C GLU A 151 -67.08 1.06 -21.16
N ILE A 152 -66.14 1.55 -21.98
CA ILE A 152 -66.34 2.18 -23.31
C ILE A 152 -67.27 3.40 -23.28
N CYS A 153 -66.69 4.58 -23.49
CA CYS A 153 -67.35 5.65 -24.24
C CYS A 153 -66.30 6.48 -25.00
N GLU A 154 -66.21 6.21 -26.30
CA GLU A 154 -65.79 7.17 -27.32
C GLU A 154 -66.93 8.20 -27.54
N ASN A 155 -66.57 9.46 -27.82
CA ASN A 155 -67.20 10.35 -28.83
C ASN A 155 -66.56 11.75 -28.70
N GLN A 156 -65.84 12.22 -29.72
CA GLN A 156 -66.32 13.01 -30.87
C GLN A 156 -66.68 14.45 -30.52
N ASP A 157 -65.93 15.40 -31.09
CA ASP A 157 -66.38 16.46 -32.03
C ASP A 157 -65.37 17.62 -32.04
N ARG A 158 -64.66 17.90 -33.15
CA ARG A 158 -65.05 18.58 -34.40
C ARG A 158 -65.08 20.12 -34.32
N LEU A 159 -64.12 20.70 -35.07
CA LEU A 159 -64.28 21.75 -36.10
C LEU A 159 -64.81 23.14 -35.73
N SER A 160 -63.99 24.17 -35.99
CA SER A 160 -64.22 25.35 -36.87
C SER A 160 -63.11 26.40 -36.58
N VAL A 161 -62.25 26.85 -37.50
CA VAL A 161 -62.39 27.57 -38.79
C VAL A 161 -62.64 29.08 -38.61
N GLN A 162 -61.80 29.85 -39.32
CA GLN A 162 -61.91 31.25 -39.81
C GLN A 162 -61.41 32.42 -38.92
N ASP A 163 -60.31 33.05 -39.37
CA ASP A 163 -60.26 34.42 -39.95
C ASP A 163 -58.78 34.72 -40.32
N GLU A 164 -58.36 34.65 -41.59
CA GLU A 164 -58.33 35.72 -42.59
C GLU A 164 -57.38 36.92 -42.33
N LEU A 165 -56.35 36.97 -43.19
CA LEU A 165 -55.79 38.13 -43.91
C LEU A 165 -54.52 38.87 -43.41
N CYS A 166 -53.59 38.89 -44.38
CA CYS A 166 -52.67 39.97 -44.78
C CYS A 166 -51.27 40.07 -44.15
N ASP A 167 -50.36 39.48 -44.91
CA ASP A 167 -49.32 40.16 -45.70
C ASP A 167 -47.94 40.49 -45.10
N ASN A 168 -46.98 39.99 -45.88
CA ASN A 168 -45.63 40.46 -46.14
C ASN A 168 -44.50 40.03 -45.20
N ALA A 169 -43.93 38.90 -45.60
CA ALA A 169 -42.51 38.60 -45.52
C ALA A 169 -41.65 39.74 -46.07
N SER A 170 -40.62 40.14 -45.33
CA SER A 170 -39.28 40.32 -45.90
C SER A 170 -38.23 40.36 -44.79
N ASP A 171 -37.36 39.36 -44.82
CA ASP A 171 -35.98 39.43 -44.33
C ASP A 171 -35.25 40.63 -44.94
N LYS A 172 -34.51 41.38 -44.13
CA LYS A 172 -33.06 41.59 -44.30
C LYS A 172 -32.47 42.54 -43.26
N SER A 173 -31.36 42.06 -42.71
CA SER A 173 -30.21 42.80 -42.21
C SER A 173 -29.88 44.07 -43.00
N LEU A 174 -29.55 45.18 -42.31
CA LEU A 174 -28.18 45.70 -42.19
C LEU A 174 -28.13 46.96 -41.33
N ILE A 175 -27.01 47.05 -40.63
CA ILE A 175 -26.40 48.14 -39.86
C ILE A 175 -26.59 49.52 -40.52
N LEU A 176 -27.02 50.51 -39.74
CA LEU A 176 -26.89 51.93 -40.06
C LEU A 176 -26.39 52.70 -38.84
N LEU A 177 -25.11 53.05 -38.90
CA LEU A 177 -24.44 54.06 -38.09
C LEU A 177 -25.18 55.40 -38.18
N LYS A 178 -25.49 55.99 -37.03
CA LYS A 178 -25.67 57.44 -36.91
C LYS A 178 -24.88 57.99 -35.72
N SER A 179 -23.99 58.88 -36.11
CA SER A 179 -23.24 59.91 -35.40
C SER A 179 -24.02 60.71 -34.36
N ALA A 180 -23.34 61.07 -33.26
CA ALA A 180 -23.06 62.45 -32.80
C ALA A 180 -22.80 62.47 -31.28
N ASP A 181 -21.53 62.63 -30.86
CA ASP A 181 -21.04 63.87 -30.25
C ASP A 181 -19.77 63.70 -29.39
N ASN A 182 -18.83 64.57 -29.72
CA ASN A 182 -17.72 65.16 -28.95
C ASN A 182 -16.50 64.33 -28.53
N PHE A 183 -15.51 64.54 -29.40
CA PHE A 183 -14.06 64.43 -29.27
C PHE A 183 -13.43 65.29 -28.16
N ASP A 184 -12.23 64.81 -27.79
CA ASP A 184 -11.05 65.53 -27.30
C ASP A 184 -10.98 66.01 -25.85
N LEU A 185 -10.25 65.22 -25.06
CA LEU A 185 -9.12 65.77 -24.30
C LEU A 185 -7.95 64.78 -24.29
N ARG A 186 -6.86 65.27 -24.85
CA ARG A 186 -5.59 64.64 -25.18
C ARG A 186 -4.57 64.76 -24.03
N ASN A 187 -3.59 63.86 -24.11
CA ASN A 187 -2.18 63.97 -23.71
C ASN A 187 -1.77 63.71 -22.25
N GLU A 188 -1.28 62.47 -22.05
CA GLU A 188 0.14 62.15 -21.80
C GLU A 188 1.01 63.04 -20.89
N LEU A 189 1.62 62.35 -19.92
CA LEU A 189 3.00 62.44 -19.41
C LEU A 189 3.45 63.79 -18.82
N ASN A 190 3.68 63.80 -17.50
CA ASN A 190 4.93 64.32 -16.95
C ASN A 190 5.23 63.73 -15.57
N ILE A 191 6.45 63.20 -15.49
CA ILE A 191 7.21 62.84 -14.29
C ILE A 191 7.94 64.11 -13.80
N GLU A 192 8.38 64.06 -12.54
CA GLU A 192 9.44 64.86 -11.90
C GLU A 192 9.06 66.09 -11.05
N ASP A 193 9.42 65.94 -9.77
CA ASP A 193 10.24 66.85 -8.97
C ASP A 193 9.62 67.95 -8.08
N ARG A 194 10.18 67.96 -6.86
CA ARG A 194 10.35 69.08 -5.91
C ARG A 194 9.10 69.56 -5.17
N GLU A 195 9.15 69.99 -3.92
CA GLU A 195 10.16 70.08 -2.88
C GLU A 195 9.41 70.52 -1.61
N SER A 196 9.93 70.09 -0.46
CA SER A 196 9.98 70.78 0.84
C SER A 196 9.00 71.92 1.18
N ASN A 197 8.47 71.83 2.41
CA ASN A 197 8.49 72.82 3.50
C ASN A 197 7.16 72.69 4.26
N LYS A 198 7.04 72.88 5.57
CA LYS A 198 7.90 73.09 6.74
C LYS A 198 6.92 72.96 7.93
N SER A 199 7.33 72.35 9.05
CA SER A 199 7.61 73.04 10.33
C SER A 199 6.35 73.66 10.97
N ASP A 200 6.05 73.57 12.26
CA ASP A 200 6.85 73.42 13.47
C ASP A 200 5.89 73.12 14.64
N SER A 201 6.36 72.36 15.63
CA SER A 201 6.20 72.64 17.08
C SER A 201 4.78 72.62 17.70
N GLN A 202 4.51 72.32 18.96
CA GLN A 202 5.25 71.87 20.14
C GLN A 202 4.22 71.69 21.28
N VAL A 203 4.56 70.83 22.25
CA VAL A 203 4.25 70.95 23.70
C VAL A 203 2.80 70.64 24.12
N ASN A 204 2.53 69.45 24.68
CA ASN A 204 2.70 69.02 26.09
C ASN A 204 1.81 69.73 27.11
N GLY A 205 0.96 68.96 27.80
CA GLY A 205 0.23 69.39 29.00
C GLY A 205 -0.86 68.42 29.46
N SER A 206 -0.49 67.37 30.19
CA SER A 206 -1.30 66.69 31.23
C SER A 206 -1.55 67.69 32.40
N PRO A 207 -2.57 67.56 33.29
CA PRO A 207 -2.81 66.38 34.13
C PRO A 207 -4.26 66.09 34.61
N ASP A 208 -4.42 64.92 35.22
CA ASP A 208 -5.21 64.60 36.44
C ASP A 208 -6.76 64.66 36.51
N VAL A 209 -7.34 63.44 36.56
CA VAL A 209 -8.02 62.85 37.74
C VAL A 209 -9.35 63.48 38.27
N ILE A 210 -10.39 62.62 38.22
CA ILE A 210 -11.56 62.46 39.13
C ILE A 210 -12.93 63.12 38.78
N ASP A 211 -13.89 62.18 38.69
CA ASP A 211 -15.34 62.18 38.97
C ASP A 211 -16.33 63.13 38.27
N LYS A 212 -17.31 62.45 37.67
CA LYS A 212 -18.77 62.64 37.79
C LYS A 212 -19.38 64.02 37.50
N LEU A 213 -20.31 63.91 36.54
CA LEU A 213 -21.66 64.47 36.59
C LEU A 213 -21.74 65.98 36.82
N SER A 214 -21.99 66.72 35.74
CA SER A 214 -23.28 67.37 35.49
C SER A 214 -23.16 68.58 34.57
N TYR A 215 -24.10 68.64 33.64
CA TYR A 215 -24.84 69.83 33.20
C TYR A 215 -24.11 71.10 32.72
N ASN A 216 -24.44 71.40 31.46
CA ASN A 216 -24.71 72.72 30.87
C ASN A 216 -23.55 73.69 30.65
N SER A 217 -23.38 74.13 29.39
CA SER A 217 -23.76 75.49 28.96
C SER A 217 -23.31 75.79 27.53
N GLU A 218 -24.23 76.38 26.75
CA GLU A 218 -23.99 77.45 25.75
C GLU A 218 -23.26 77.04 24.44
N SER A 219 -23.62 77.46 23.22
CA SER A 219 -24.35 78.64 22.73
C SER A 219 -24.75 78.47 21.24
N CYS A 220 -25.89 79.06 20.84
CA CYS A 220 -26.18 79.84 19.60
C CYS A 220 -25.84 79.27 18.19
N ASN A 221 -26.59 79.45 17.09
CA ASN A 221 -27.78 80.24 16.74
C ASN A 221 -28.30 79.82 15.33
N ASP A 222 -29.55 80.23 15.07
CA ASP A 222 -30.21 80.54 13.77
C ASP A 222 -31.22 79.58 13.08
N SER A 223 -32.49 80.06 13.14
CA SER A 223 -33.67 79.93 12.25
C SER A 223 -34.36 78.56 12.10
N SER A 224 -35.53 78.31 12.71
CA SER A 224 -36.93 78.59 12.25
C SER A 224 -37.28 77.86 10.92
N ASP A 225 -38.25 76.96 10.79
CA ASP A 225 -39.55 76.83 11.45
C ASP A 225 -40.07 75.37 11.41
N THR A 226 -40.88 75.08 12.44
CA THR A 226 -42.03 74.16 12.55
C THR A 226 -41.91 72.63 12.41
N SER A 227 -42.09 72.04 13.60
CA SER A 227 -42.92 70.88 13.97
C SER A 227 -42.40 69.46 13.74
N GLU A 228 -41.97 68.88 14.89
CA GLU A 228 -42.34 67.56 15.43
C GLU A 228 -42.03 66.33 14.56
N SER A 229 -41.24 65.33 14.97
CA SER A 229 -40.78 64.90 16.29
C SER A 229 -39.62 63.90 16.13
N CYS A 230 -38.83 63.83 17.20
CA CYS A 230 -37.62 63.04 17.52
C CYS A 230 -37.59 61.60 16.97
N ASP A 231 -36.44 61.03 16.56
CA ASP A 231 -35.28 60.77 17.41
C ASP A 231 -33.89 61.03 16.76
N LYS A 232 -33.10 61.76 17.55
CA LYS A 232 -31.64 61.98 17.58
C LYS A 232 -30.94 60.76 18.21
N ASP A 233 -29.62 60.53 18.20
CA ASP A 233 -28.40 61.13 17.62
C ASP A 233 -27.20 60.24 18.05
N LYS A 234 -26.11 60.32 17.27
CA LYS A 234 -24.67 60.34 17.65
C LYS A 234 -24.00 59.05 18.22
N VAL A 235 -22.97 58.49 17.59
CA VAL A 235 -21.59 58.99 17.30
C VAL A 235 -20.82 59.34 18.57
N PHE A 236 -19.75 58.59 18.88
CA PHE A 236 -18.40 59.12 19.12
C PHE A 236 -17.33 58.00 19.19
N THR A 237 -16.21 58.32 18.53
CA THR A 237 -14.81 57.86 18.56
C THR A 237 -14.28 57.15 19.82
N ASN A 238 -13.32 56.21 19.68
CA ASN A 238 -11.88 56.50 19.74
C ASN A 238 -10.96 55.26 19.58
N SER A 239 -9.85 55.51 18.87
CA SER A 239 -8.48 54.99 19.00
C SER A 239 -8.18 53.61 19.61
N GLY A 240 -7.58 52.76 18.77
CA GLY A 240 -6.22 52.28 18.98
C GLY A 240 -6.02 51.06 19.86
N GLU A 241 -5.78 49.91 19.23
CA GLU A 241 -4.83 48.92 19.73
C GLU A 241 -4.40 47.96 18.60
N SER A 242 -3.10 47.67 18.61
CA SER A 242 -2.39 46.79 17.71
C SER A 242 -2.65 45.32 18.03
N SER A 243 -3.13 44.55 17.08
CA SER A 243 -2.85 43.10 17.02
C SER A 243 -3.03 42.58 15.59
N SER A 244 -2.11 41.72 15.21
CA SER A 244 -1.95 41.06 13.92
C SER A 244 -3.23 40.36 13.44
N ASP A 245 -3.92 40.94 12.46
CA ASP A 245 -5.02 40.28 11.77
C ASP A 245 -4.52 39.50 10.54
N SER A 246 -4.87 38.23 10.58
CA SER A 246 -4.80 37.23 9.54
C SER A 246 -5.35 37.73 8.21
N LEU A 247 -4.59 37.42 7.14
CA LEU A 247 -4.93 37.59 5.74
C LEU A 247 -6.35 37.09 5.43
N ASP A 248 -7.28 38.03 5.25
CA ASP A 248 -8.67 37.75 4.92
C ASP A 248 -8.79 37.35 3.44
N VAL A 249 -9.03 36.05 3.23
CA VAL A 249 -9.24 35.40 1.93
C VAL A 249 -10.46 36.00 1.18
N ALA A 250 -11.37 36.67 1.89
CA ALA A 250 -12.53 37.33 1.29
C ALA A 250 -12.16 38.47 0.32
N GLU A 251 -11.03 39.16 0.54
CA GLU A 251 -10.59 40.28 -0.30
C GLU A 251 -10.02 39.81 -1.66
N ILE A 252 -9.41 38.61 -1.69
CA ILE A 252 -8.88 38.00 -2.92
C ILE A 252 -10.03 37.50 -3.80
N LEU A 253 -11.05 36.90 -3.19
CA LEU A 253 -12.25 36.44 -3.90
C LEU A 253 -13.03 37.61 -4.52
N ARG A 254 -13.08 38.76 -3.84
CA ARG A 254 -13.74 39.98 -4.36
C ARG A 254 -13.00 40.60 -5.56
N LYS A 255 -11.67 40.41 -5.68
CA LYS A 255 -10.87 40.89 -6.80
C LYS A 255 -10.88 39.96 -8.02
N LEU A 256 -11.17 38.68 -7.85
CA LEU A 256 -11.30 37.74 -8.96
C LEU A 256 -12.66 37.83 -9.66
N SER A 257 -13.72 38.27 -8.97
CA SER A 257 -15.05 38.42 -9.55
C SER A 257 -15.23 39.71 -10.37
N SER A 258 -14.31 40.68 -10.32
CA SER A 258 -14.45 41.97 -11.01
C SER A 258 -13.89 41.98 -12.45
N LYS A 259 -13.74 40.83 -13.10
CA LYS A 259 -13.22 40.70 -14.47
C LYS A 259 -14.19 40.01 -15.44
N PHE A 260 -15.50 40.27 -15.33
CA PHE A 260 -16.44 39.97 -16.40
C PHE A 260 -17.44 41.12 -16.54
N ASN A 261 -17.04 42.13 -17.31
CA ASN A 261 -17.87 43.24 -17.75
C ASN A 261 -18.59 42.87 -19.05
N PHE A 262 -19.91 42.95 -19.06
CA PHE A 262 -20.75 43.24 -20.23
C PHE A 262 -21.81 44.27 -19.82
N PRO A 263 -22.29 45.12 -20.75
CA PRO A 263 -22.32 46.56 -20.56
C PRO A 263 -23.64 47.08 -19.98
N HIS A 264 -23.50 48.14 -19.19
CA HIS A 264 -24.55 49.02 -18.69
C HIS A 264 -25.43 49.61 -19.80
N GLU A 265 -26.73 49.29 -19.78
CA GLU A 265 -27.76 50.20 -20.25
C GLU A 265 -28.24 51.09 -19.10
N LYS A 266 -28.26 52.39 -19.37
CA LYS A 266 -28.69 53.46 -18.48
C LYS A 266 -30.22 53.52 -18.45
N ILE A 267 -30.82 53.43 -17.27
CA ILE A 267 -32.12 54.06 -16.99
C ILE A 267 -31.97 54.85 -15.67
N GLY A 268 -32.30 56.13 -15.76
CA GLY A 268 -31.98 57.16 -14.78
C GLY A 268 -32.84 57.17 -13.52
N GLU A 269 -32.44 58.09 -12.64
CA GLU A 269 -33.08 58.48 -11.40
C GLU A 269 -34.58 58.74 -11.56
N ALA A 270 -35.38 57.99 -10.80
CA ALA A 270 -36.71 58.43 -10.41
C ALA A 270 -37.04 57.92 -9.00
N ARG A 271 -36.85 58.84 -8.05
CA ARG A 271 -37.62 59.03 -6.80
C ARG A 271 -37.96 57.79 -5.98
N LYS A 272 -37.41 57.81 -4.76
CA LYS A 272 -37.90 57.18 -3.52
C LYS A 272 -39.44 57.13 -3.45
N ASN A 273 -40.05 56.13 -4.06
CA ASN A 273 -41.32 55.62 -3.61
C ASN A 273 -40.99 54.57 -2.56
N LYS A 274 -41.24 54.92 -1.30
CA LYS A 274 -41.44 53.97 -0.22
C LYS A 274 -42.35 52.87 -0.77
N PHE A 275 -41.77 51.73 -1.13
CA PHE A 275 -42.55 50.52 -1.29
C PHE A 275 -43.12 50.26 0.10
N CYS A 276 -44.39 50.62 0.26
CA CYS A 276 -45.23 50.02 1.28
C CYS A 276 -45.09 48.52 1.05
N VAL A 277 -44.36 47.85 1.94
CA VAL A 277 -44.45 46.41 2.09
C VAL A 277 -45.90 46.17 2.48
N ALA A 278 -46.75 45.98 1.48
CA ALA A 278 -48.05 45.39 1.69
C ALA A 278 -47.75 44.10 2.45
N ARG A 279 -48.15 44.06 3.73
CA ARG A 279 -48.24 42.82 4.48
C ARG A 279 -48.98 41.85 3.56
N ILE A 280 -48.24 40.92 2.96
CA ILE A 280 -48.85 39.77 2.31
C ILE A 280 -49.67 39.13 3.42
N SER A 281 -50.99 39.17 3.26
CA SER A 281 -51.92 38.53 4.17
C SER A 281 -51.46 37.08 4.40
N LYS A 282 -51.49 36.63 5.66
CA LYS A 282 -50.99 35.32 6.12
C LYS A 282 -51.74 34.10 5.55
N THR A 283 -52.34 34.19 4.37
CA THR A 283 -53.21 33.14 3.81
C THR A 283 -53.08 32.92 2.31
N LYS A 284 -51.99 33.38 1.68
CA LYS A 284 -51.55 32.80 0.39
C LYS A 284 -50.43 31.81 0.67
N SER A 285 -50.79 30.52 0.69
CA SER A 285 -49.82 29.42 0.73
C SER A 285 -48.80 29.62 -0.39
N ILE A 286 -47.51 29.68 -0.04
CA ILE A 286 -46.43 29.66 -1.03
C ILE A 286 -46.43 28.26 -1.63
N SER A 287 -46.50 28.13 -2.96
CA SER A 287 -46.48 26.82 -3.64
C SER A 287 -45.33 25.96 -3.12
N VAL A 288 -45.57 24.66 -2.97
CA VAL A 288 -44.54 23.66 -2.63
C VAL A 288 -43.39 23.77 -3.63
N ASP A 289 -43.67 23.95 -4.93
CA ASP A 289 -42.66 24.08 -5.99
C ASP A 289 -41.72 25.27 -5.76
N PHE A 290 -42.23 26.41 -5.27
CA PHE A 290 -41.40 27.56 -4.98
C PHE A 290 -40.50 27.31 -3.77
N ARG A 291 -41.03 26.64 -2.74
CA ARG A 291 -40.23 26.25 -1.56
C ARG A 291 -39.17 25.23 -1.93
N LEU A 292 -39.50 24.25 -2.78
CA LEU A 292 -38.57 23.26 -3.33
C LEU A 292 -37.47 23.96 -4.14
N SER A 293 -37.85 24.82 -5.08
CA SER A 293 -36.91 25.60 -5.90
C SER A 293 -35.98 26.46 -5.04
N ARG A 294 -36.51 27.08 -3.98
CA ARG A 294 -35.71 27.82 -3.00
C ARG A 294 -34.75 26.89 -2.25
N GLY A 295 -35.23 25.74 -1.79
CA GLY A 295 -34.40 24.73 -1.11
C GLY A 295 -33.22 24.29 -1.99
N ILE A 296 -33.47 23.96 -3.26
CA ILE A 296 -32.44 23.58 -4.24
C ILE A 296 -31.48 24.76 -4.49
N GLY A 297 -31.99 25.99 -4.64
CA GLY A 297 -31.16 27.19 -4.76
C GLY A 297 -30.21 27.37 -3.56
N GLU A 298 -30.69 27.13 -2.34
CA GLU A 298 -29.90 27.21 -1.11
C GLU A 298 -28.83 26.10 -1.01
N VAL A 299 -29.11 24.89 -1.54
CA VAL A 299 -28.08 23.84 -1.70
C VAL A 299 -26.98 24.32 -2.66
N ASN A 300 -27.37 24.87 -3.81
CA ASN A 300 -26.43 25.37 -4.81
C ASN A 300 -25.60 26.57 -4.31
N GLU A 301 -26.17 27.38 -3.42
CA GLU A 301 -25.46 28.48 -2.73
C GLU A 301 -24.58 28.00 -1.55
N GLY A 302 -24.58 26.71 -1.22
CA GLY A 302 -23.80 26.15 -0.11
C GLY A 302 -24.41 26.37 1.28
N LYS A 303 -25.63 26.87 1.37
CA LYS A 303 -26.35 27.15 2.62
C LYS A 303 -27.13 25.92 3.09
N TYR A 304 -26.42 24.81 3.29
CA TYR A 304 -27.02 23.50 3.53
C TYR A 304 -27.98 23.43 4.72
N ALA A 305 -27.67 24.10 5.84
CA ALA A 305 -28.56 24.11 7.01
C ALA A 305 -29.90 24.83 6.73
N HIS A 306 -29.88 25.89 5.92
CA HIS A 306 -31.11 26.58 5.52
C HIS A 306 -31.90 25.71 4.53
N ALA A 307 -31.22 25.11 3.55
CA ALA A 307 -31.81 24.15 2.63
C ALA A 307 -32.51 23.01 3.37
N ILE A 308 -31.82 22.35 4.32
CA ILE A 308 -32.38 21.28 5.17
C ILE A 308 -33.64 21.77 5.89
N SER A 309 -33.61 22.96 6.51
CA SER A 309 -34.78 23.52 7.18
C SER A 309 -35.96 23.77 6.24
N ILE A 310 -35.72 24.14 4.98
CA ILE A 310 -36.76 24.30 3.97
C ILE A 310 -37.34 22.95 3.58
N PHE A 311 -36.49 21.95 3.32
CA PHE A 311 -36.94 20.60 3.00
C PHE A 311 -37.68 19.94 4.16
N ASP A 312 -37.25 20.16 5.41
CA ASP A 312 -37.97 19.70 6.60
C ASP A 312 -39.39 20.26 6.68
N GLN A 313 -39.60 21.52 6.27
CA GLN A 313 -40.94 22.11 6.21
C GLN A 313 -41.80 21.44 5.14
N ILE A 314 -41.22 21.11 3.97
CA ILE A 314 -41.92 20.39 2.89
C ILE A 314 -42.24 18.96 3.35
N LEU A 315 -41.26 18.25 3.93
CA LEU A 315 -41.40 16.88 4.39
C LEU A 315 -42.28 16.73 5.65
N LYS A 316 -42.50 17.81 6.39
CA LYS A 316 -43.50 17.84 7.46
C LYS A 316 -44.92 17.88 6.90
N GLU A 317 -45.11 18.49 5.73
CA GLU A 317 -46.40 18.57 5.03
C GLU A 317 -46.66 17.30 4.22
N ASP A 318 -45.64 16.79 3.52
CA ASP A 318 -45.66 15.52 2.81
C ASP A 318 -44.35 14.73 3.05
N PRO A 319 -44.35 13.78 4.00
CA PRO A 319 -43.17 12.97 4.32
C PRO A 319 -42.69 12.05 3.18
N ALA A 320 -43.49 11.89 2.12
CA ALA A 320 -43.21 11.03 0.98
C ALA A 320 -42.78 11.78 -0.28
N TYR A 321 -42.61 13.10 -0.20
CA TYR A 321 -42.26 13.96 -1.34
C TYR A 321 -40.81 13.70 -1.85
N PRO A 322 -40.62 12.99 -2.99
CA PRO A 322 -39.30 12.47 -3.38
C PRO A 322 -38.26 13.56 -3.64
N GLU A 323 -38.63 14.65 -4.30
CA GLU A 323 -37.71 15.73 -4.66
C GLU A 323 -37.19 16.49 -3.43
N ALA A 324 -38.00 16.60 -2.37
CA ALA A 324 -37.55 17.19 -1.11
C ALA A 324 -36.64 16.23 -0.33
N LEU A 325 -36.88 14.92 -0.41
CA LEU A 325 -35.97 13.91 0.14
C LEU A 325 -34.62 13.93 -0.59
N ILE A 326 -34.61 13.96 -1.93
CA ILE A 326 -33.39 14.08 -2.74
C ILE A 326 -32.66 15.39 -2.44
N GLY A 327 -33.39 16.50 -2.33
CA GLY A 327 -32.83 17.80 -1.98
C GLY A 327 -32.19 17.81 -0.60
N ARG A 328 -32.88 17.26 0.42
CA ARG A 328 -32.36 17.18 1.79
C ARG A 328 -31.19 16.21 1.91
N GLY A 329 -31.28 15.03 1.28
CA GLY A 329 -30.20 14.06 1.20
C GLY A 329 -28.95 14.64 0.52
N THR A 330 -29.12 15.42 -0.54
CA THR A 330 -28.02 16.15 -1.20
C THR A 330 -27.35 17.13 -0.24
N ALA A 331 -28.14 17.91 0.52
CA ALA A 331 -27.60 18.83 1.51
C ALA A 331 -26.84 18.09 2.62
N TYR A 332 -27.34 16.93 3.08
CA TYR A 332 -26.63 16.06 4.03
C TYR A 332 -25.32 15.53 3.45
N ALA A 333 -25.30 15.08 2.19
CA ALA A 333 -24.09 14.59 1.53
C ALA A 333 -23.01 15.69 1.45
N PHE A 334 -23.37 16.92 1.09
CA PHE A 334 -22.45 18.05 1.10
C PHE A 334 -21.95 18.43 2.50
N LYS A 335 -22.75 18.20 3.55
CA LYS A 335 -22.33 18.31 4.95
C LYS A 335 -21.47 17.13 5.45
N ARG A 336 -21.19 16.13 4.59
CA ARG A 336 -20.52 14.85 4.94
C ARG A 336 -21.32 13.97 5.90
N GLU A 337 -22.61 14.21 6.05
CA GLU A 337 -23.54 13.36 6.79
C GLU A 337 -24.06 12.26 5.84
N LEU A 338 -23.17 11.36 5.43
CA LEU A 338 -23.43 10.40 4.35
C LEU A 338 -24.52 9.38 4.72
N ASP A 339 -24.57 8.89 5.96
CA ASP A 339 -25.62 7.96 6.40
C ASP A 339 -27.01 8.60 6.35
N ALA A 340 -27.13 9.85 6.78
CA ALA A 340 -28.37 10.61 6.70
C ALA A 340 -28.78 10.87 5.24
N ALA A 341 -27.80 11.14 4.37
CA ALA A 341 -28.04 11.28 2.95
C ALA A 341 -28.57 9.97 2.33
N ILE A 342 -27.94 8.83 2.63
CA ILE A 342 -28.35 7.50 2.14
C ILE A 342 -29.76 7.15 2.62
N ALA A 343 -30.10 7.46 3.87
CA ALA A 343 -31.44 7.24 4.41
C ALA A 343 -32.50 8.03 3.63
N ASP A 344 -32.25 9.31 3.36
CA ASP A 344 -33.16 10.15 2.58
C ASP A 344 -33.28 9.69 1.12
N PHE A 345 -32.16 9.34 0.47
CA PHE A 345 -32.20 8.83 -0.90
C PHE A 345 -32.92 7.48 -1.00
N SER A 346 -32.70 6.59 -0.01
CA SER A 346 -33.40 5.30 0.03
C SER A 346 -34.90 5.47 0.18
N LYS A 347 -35.33 6.42 1.03
CA LYS A 347 -36.73 6.76 1.19
C LYS A 347 -37.31 7.41 -0.08
N ALA A 348 -36.53 8.23 -0.78
CA ALA A 348 -36.95 8.79 -2.07
C ALA A 348 -37.16 7.70 -3.14
N ILE A 349 -36.27 6.70 -3.18
CA ILE A 349 -36.36 5.54 -4.08
C ILE A 349 -37.55 4.65 -3.72
N GLU A 350 -37.82 4.44 -2.43
CA GLU A 350 -38.98 3.67 -1.96
C GLU A 350 -40.30 4.30 -2.44
N PHE A 351 -40.44 5.62 -2.36
CA PHE A 351 -41.64 6.31 -2.79
C PHE A 351 -41.72 6.56 -4.30
N ASN A 352 -40.58 6.76 -4.95
CA ASN A 352 -40.50 6.89 -6.39
C ASN A 352 -39.29 6.12 -6.94
N PRO A 353 -39.48 4.82 -7.28
CA PRO A 353 -38.43 4.00 -7.85
C PRO A 353 -37.88 4.52 -9.19
N SER A 354 -38.64 5.36 -9.89
CA SER A 354 -38.22 5.99 -11.16
C SER A 354 -37.35 7.23 -11.00
N ALA A 355 -37.06 7.65 -9.76
CA ALA A 355 -36.21 8.79 -9.47
C ALA A 355 -34.72 8.47 -9.74
N GLY A 356 -34.30 8.50 -11.01
CA GLY A 356 -32.91 8.23 -11.43
C GLY A 356 -31.86 9.06 -10.69
N GLU A 357 -32.17 10.32 -10.35
CA GLU A 357 -31.30 11.17 -9.54
C GLU A 357 -31.08 10.61 -8.12
N ALA A 358 -32.13 10.05 -7.49
CA ALA A 358 -31.99 9.46 -6.15
C ALA A 358 -31.03 8.26 -6.16
N TRP A 359 -31.14 7.40 -7.17
CA TRP A 359 -30.21 6.29 -7.39
C TRP A 359 -28.77 6.77 -7.55
N LYS A 360 -28.54 7.74 -8.45
CA LYS A 360 -27.23 8.34 -8.68
C LYS A 360 -26.62 8.90 -7.38
N ARG A 361 -27.36 9.76 -6.66
CA ARG A 361 -26.85 10.41 -5.45
C ARG A 361 -26.62 9.41 -4.31
N ARG A 362 -27.46 8.37 -4.18
CA ARG A 362 -27.23 7.28 -3.23
C ARG A 362 -25.97 6.50 -3.58
N GLY A 363 -25.77 6.16 -4.85
CA GLY A 363 -24.56 5.49 -5.33
C GLY A 363 -23.29 6.31 -5.04
N GLN A 364 -23.32 7.62 -5.27
CA GLN A 364 -22.22 8.54 -4.91
C GLN A 364 -21.92 8.53 -3.40
N ALA A 365 -22.96 8.60 -2.56
CA ALA A 365 -22.81 8.60 -1.10
C ALA A 365 -22.25 7.27 -0.59
N ARG A 366 -22.76 6.14 -1.10
CA ARG A 366 -22.26 4.78 -0.81
C ARG A 366 -20.81 4.59 -1.24
N ALA A 367 -20.46 5.06 -2.44
CA ALA A 367 -19.07 5.05 -2.92
C ALA A 367 -18.12 5.85 -2.02
N ALA A 368 -18.59 6.95 -1.43
CA ALA A 368 -17.83 7.75 -0.47
C ALA A 368 -17.66 7.05 0.90
N LEU A 369 -18.58 6.16 1.28
CA LEU A 369 -18.46 5.29 2.46
C LEU A 369 -17.63 4.01 2.21
N GLY A 370 -17.36 3.68 0.95
CA GLY A 370 -16.63 2.46 0.56
C GLY A 370 -17.53 1.23 0.33
N GLU A 371 -18.85 1.44 0.31
CA GLU A 371 -19.88 0.45 -0.07
C GLU A 371 -19.89 0.31 -1.60
N PHE A 372 -18.84 -0.31 -2.15
CA PHE A 372 -18.61 -0.28 -3.60
C PHE A 372 -19.60 -1.13 -4.39
N VAL A 373 -20.03 -2.29 -3.87
CA VAL A 373 -20.96 -3.20 -4.57
C VAL A 373 -22.31 -2.50 -4.73
N GLU A 374 -22.84 -2.00 -3.61
CA GLU A 374 -24.11 -1.28 -3.54
C GLU A 374 -24.07 0.03 -4.33
N ALA A 375 -22.90 0.70 -4.38
CA ALA A 375 -22.71 1.87 -5.23
C ALA A 375 -22.74 1.53 -6.73
N ILE A 376 -22.13 0.42 -7.15
CA ILE A 376 -22.16 -0.03 -8.55
C ILE A 376 -23.58 -0.39 -8.97
N GLU A 377 -24.34 -1.07 -8.11
CA GLU A 377 -25.75 -1.39 -8.34
C GLU A 377 -26.59 -0.12 -8.51
N ASP A 378 -26.47 0.84 -7.59
CA ASP A 378 -27.21 2.10 -7.65
C ASP A 378 -26.88 2.92 -8.89
N LEU A 379 -25.60 3.02 -9.26
CA LEU A 379 -25.17 3.74 -10.46
C LEU A 379 -25.60 3.01 -11.75
N THR A 380 -25.67 1.69 -11.72
CA THR A 380 -26.21 0.90 -12.84
C THR A 380 -27.70 1.15 -13.02
N MET A 381 -28.47 1.17 -11.94
CA MET A 381 -29.88 1.56 -11.98
C MET A 381 -30.07 3.01 -12.46
N ALA A 382 -29.21 3.93 -12.04
CA ALA A 382 -29.27 5.32 -12.50
C ALA A 382 -29.06 5.44 -14.02
N LEU A 383 -28.18 4.61 -14.61
CA LEU A 383 -27.98 4.53 -16.05
C LEU A 383 -29.17 3.93 -16.81
N GLU A 384 -30.06 3.16 -16.17
CA GLU A 384 -31.29 2.72 -16.85
C GLU A 384 -32.23 3.91 -17.14
N PHE A 385 -32.22 4.93 -16.28
CA PHE A 385 -33.00 6.15 -16.46
C PHE A 385 -32.29 7.19 -17.33
N GLU A 386 -30.96 7.26 -17.27
CA GLU A 386 -30.12 8.16 -18.07
C GLU A 386 -29.02 7.39 -18.82
N SER A 387 -29.39 6.65 -19.87
CA SER A 387 -28.53 5.68 -20.56
C SER A 387 -27.27 6.23 -21.23
N ASN A 388 -27.12 7.55 -21.37
CA ASN A 388 -25.94 8.21 -21.92
C ASN A 388 -25.42 9.34 -21.02
N SER A 389 -25.59 9.20 -19.69
CA SER A 389 -25.10 10.19 -18.74
C SER A 389 -23.59 10.05 -18.55
N ALA A 390 -22.81 10.95 -19.15
CA ALA A 390 -21.35 10.93 -19.07
C ALA A 390 -20.84 11.03 -17.62
N ASP A 391 -21.58 11.71 -16.74
CA ASP A 391 -21.22 11.86 -15.34
C ASP A 391 -21.48 10.58 -14.52
N ILE A 392 -22.58 9.86 -14.75
CA ILE A 392 -22.85 8.57 -14.09
C ILE A 392 -21.84 7.52 -14.56
N LEU A 393 -21.51 7.49 -15.86
CA LEU A 393 -20.46 6.63 -16.40
C LEU A 393 -19.09 6.95 -15.79
N HIS A 394 -18.76 8.24 -15.63
CA HIS A 394 -17.53 8.67 -14.96
C HIS A 394 -17.46 8.16 -13.52
N GLU A 395 -18.54 8.32 -12.77
CA GLU A 395 -18.64 7.90 -11.38
C GLU A 395 -18.57 6.38 -11.23
N ARG A 396 -19.38 5.63 -11.99
CA ARG A 396 -19.36 4.17 -11.96
C ARG A 396 -18.02 3.62 -12.39
N GLY A 397 -17.38 4.23 -13.38
CA GLY A 397 -16.02 3.91 -13.81
C GLY A 397 -14.97 4.11 -12.71
N ILE A 398 -15.05 5.19 -11.93
CA ILE A 398 -14.17 5.40 -10.77
C ILE A 398 -14.44 4.37 -9.66
N VAL A 399 -15.71 4.07 -9.39
CA VAL A 399 -16.10 3.08 -8.37
C VAL A 399 -15.61 1.70 -8.78
N ASN A 400 -15.83 1.27 -10.02
CA ASN A 400 -15.31 0.03 -10.60
C ASN A 400 -13.78 -0.04 -10.47
N PHE A 401 -13.08 1.06 -10.79
CA PHE A 401 -11.62 1.12 -10.62
C PHE A 401 -11.19 0.91 -9.15
N LYS A 402 -11.85 1.59 -8.20
CA LYS A 402 -11.55 1.43 -6.76
C LYS A 402 -11.90 0.04 -6.24
N PHE A 403 -12.97 -0.55 -6.77
CA PHE A 403 -13.40 -1.92 -6.50
C PHE A 403 -12.49 -2.97 -7.17
N LYS A 404 -11.57 -2.54 -8.06
CA LYS A 404 -10.62 -3.35 -8.83
C LYS A 404 -11.23 -4.17 -9.97
N GLU A 405 -12.43 -3.79 -10.42
CA GLU A 405 -13.04 -4.22 -11.68
C GLU A 405 -12.54 -3.29 -12.80
N PHE A 406 -11.29 -3.49 -13.21
CA PHE A 406 -10.60 -2.66 -14.18
C PHE A 406 -11.18 -2.77 -15.59
N ASP A 407 -11.64 -3.95 -16.02
CA ASP A 407 -12.25 -4.11 -17.34
C ASP A 407 -13.56 -3.30 -17.46
N ALA A 408 -14.44 -3.41 -16.45
CA ALA A 408 -15.65 -2.61 -16.35
C ALA A 408 -15.35 -1.10 -16.22
N ALA A 409 -14.31 -0.74 -15.47
CA ALA A 409 -13.85 0.64 -15.39
C ALA A 409 -13.39 1.19 -16.75
N VAL A 410 -12.65 0.39 -17.54
CA VAL A 410 -12.21 0.78 -18.89
C VAL A 410 -13.42 0.98 -19.80
N GLU A 411 -14.43 0.11 -19.74
CA GLU A 411 -15.67 0.24 -20.52
C GLU A 411 -16.39 1.57 -20.21
N ASP A 412 -16.72 1.79 -18.94
CA ASP A 412 -17.42 2.98 -18.47
C ASP A 412 -16.66 4.27 -18.77
N LEU A 413 -15.37 4.31 -18.48
CA LEU A 413 -14.54 5.50 -18.69
C LEU A 413 -14.29 5.75 -20.16
N SER A 414 -14.20 4.71 -21.00
CA SER A 414 -14.10 4.85 -22.45
C SER A 414 -15.40 5.41 -23.06
N ALA A 415 -16.56 4.95 -22.59
CA ALA A 415 -17.86 5.50 -22.98
C ALA A 415 -18.00 6.96 -22.52
N CYS A 416 -17.62 7.25 -21.27
CA CYS A 416 -17.61 8.60 -20.71
C CYS A 416 -16.81 9.58 -21.59
N VAL A 417 -15.55 9.29 -21.92
CA VAL A 417 -14.70 10.21 -22.71
C VAL A 417 -15.13 10.36 -24.17
N GLN A 418 -15.97 9.47 -24.68
CA GLN A 418 -16.58 9.63 -26.01
C GLN A 418 -17.72 10.66 -25.98
N LEU A 419 -18.49 10.68 -24.88
CA LEU A 419 -19.60 11.60 -24.66
C LEU A 419 -19.11 12.98 -24.19
N ASP A 420 -18.20 13.01 -23.21
CA ASP A 420 -17.55 14.21 -22.70
C ASP A 420 -16.04 14.17 -22.97
N ARG A 421 -15.65 14.76 -24.10
CA ARG A 421 -14.26 14.77 -24.58
C ARG A 421 -13.33 15.70 -23.80
N ASP A 422 -13.87 16.52 -22.90
CA ASP A 422 -13.10 17.46 -22.08
C ASP A 422 -13.02 17.00 -20.60
N ASN A 423 -13.53 15.79 -20.30
CA ASN A 423 -13.44 15.22 -18.95
C ASN A 423 -12.01 14.75 -18.61
N LYS A 424 -11.18 15.67 -18.13
CA LYS A 424 -9.81 15.40 -17.68
C LYS A 424 -9.71 14.32 -16.58
N SER A 425 -10.72 14.22 -15.71
CA SER A 425 -10.74 13.21 -14.64
C SER A 425 -11.00 11.82 -15.22
N ALA A 426 -11.97 11.67 -16.12
CA ALA A 426 -12.26 10.41 -16.80
C ALA A 426 -11.05 9.89 -17.56
N TYR A 427 -10.33 10.74 -18.31
CA TYR A 427 -9.07 10.35 -18.96
C TYR A 427 -7.98 9.90 -17.97
N THR A 428 -7.91 10.53 -16.79
CA THR A 428 -6.92 10.14 -15.75
C THR A 428 -7.21 8.74 -15.22
N TYR A 429 -8.46 8.48 -14.83
CA TYR A 429 -8.87 7.17 -14.34
C TYR A 429 -8.84 6.10 -15.44
N LEU A 430 -9.14 6.48 -16.69
CA LEU A 430 -9.02 5.58 -17.84
C LEU A 430 -7.57 5.13 -18.00
N GLY A 431 -6.60 6.05 -17.88
CA GLY A 431 -5.18 5.72 -17.88
C GLY A 431 -4.79 4.74 -16.77
N LEU A 432 -5.31 4.92 -15.55
CA LEU A 432 -5.06 4.01 -14.43
C LEU A 432 -5.65 2.61 -14.65
N ALA A 433 -6.88 2.53 -15.15
CA ALA A 433 -7.55 1.27 -15.44
C ALA A 433 -6.84 0.53 -16.59
N LEU A 434 -6.52 1.23 -17.68
CA LEU A 434 -5.73 0.70 -18.81
C LEU A 434 -4.35 0.20 -18.38
N SER A 435 -3.68 0.93 -17.49
CA SER A 435 -2.39 0.50 -16.92
C SER A 435 -2.54 -0.79 -16.12
N SER A 436 -3.61 -0.92 -15.35
CA SER A 436 -3.89 -2.12 -14.53
C SER A 436 -4.12 -3.35 -15.41
N ILE A 437 -4.88 -3.21 -16.51
CA ILE A 437 -5.08 -4.31 -17.48
C ILE A 437 -3.90 -4.49 -18.47
N GLY A 438 -2.79 -3.77 -18.28
CA GLY A 438 -1.55 -3.88 -19.06
C GLY A 438 -1.55 -3.25 -20.46
N GLU A 439 -2.55 -2.43 -20.79
CA GLU A 439 -2.63 -1.67 -22.05
C GLU A 439 -1.79 -0.38 -21.96
N TYR A 440 -0.48 -0.52 -21.69
CA TYR A 440 0.38 0.59 -21.29
C TYR A 440 0.47 1.73 -22.32
N LYS A 441 0.40 1.44 -23.62
CA LYS A 441 0.42 2.48 -24.67
C LYS A 441 -0.82 3.36 -24.60
N LYS A 442 -2.00 2.73 -24.53
CA LYS A 442 -3.28 3.43 -24.39
C LYS A 442 -3.36 4.17 -23.05
N ALA A 443 -2.79 3.60 -21.99
CA ALA A 443 -2.70 4.25 -20.68
C ALA A 443 -1.90 5.56 -20.75
N GLU A 444 -0.72 5.53 -21.39
CA GLU A 444 0.12 6.73 -21.60
C GLU A 444 -0.64 7.78 -22.43
N GLU A 445 -1.32 7.38 -23.51
CA GLU A 445 -2.15 8.26 -24.34
C GLU A 445 -3.29 8.91 -23.54
N ALA A 446 -4.01 8.14 -22.73
CA ALA A 446 -5.11 8.65 -21.90
C ALA A 446 -4.61 9.67 -20.85
N HIS A 447 -3.51 9.38 -20.15
CA HIS A 447 -2.91 10.33 -19.22
C HIS A 447 -2.45 11.62 -19.92
N LEU A 448 -1.80 11.51 -21.07
CA LEU A 448 -1.37 12.67 -21.85
C LEU A 448 -2.55 13.48 -22.37
N LYS A 449 -3.67 12.83 -22.72
CA LYS A 449 -4.89 13.51 -23.15
C LYS A 449 -5.51 14.32 -22.02
N SER A 450 -5.54 13.79 -20.79
CA SER A 450 -5.96 14.55 -19.60
C SER A 450 -5.14 15.83 -19.41
N LEU A 451 -3.82 15.73 -19.54
CA LEU A 451 -2.89 16.86 -19.41
C LEU A 451 -2.95 17.83 -20.60
N GLN A 452 -3.38 17.37 -21.77
CA GLN A 452 -3.65 18.23 -22.93
C GLN A 452 -4.85 19.14 -22.67
N ILE A 453 -5.89 18.61 -22.02
CA ILE A 453 -7.10 19.37 -21.66
C ILE A 453 -6.79 20.39 -20.56
N ASP A 454 -6.11 19.95 -19.49
CA ASP A 454 -5.71 20.83 -18.40
C ASP A 454 -4.29 20.50 -17.91
N ARG A 455 -3.32 21.31 -18.37
CA ARG A 455 -1.92 21.16 -17.98
C ARG A 455 -1.67 21.43 -16.50
N ASN A 456 -2.55 22.17 -15.82
CA ASN A 456 -2.41 22.49 -14.40
C ASN A 456 -3.04 21.42 -13.49
N PHE A 457 -3.58 20.34 -14.05
CA PHE A 457 -4.21 19.28 -13.28
C PHE A 457 -3.16 18.41 -12.55
N LEU A 458 -2.82 18.81 -11.32
CA LEU A 458 -1.76 18.19 -10.51
C LEU A 458 -1.95 16.68 -10.29
N GLU A 459 -3.19 16.21 -10.10
CA GLU A 459 -3.47 14.79 -9.89
C GLU A 459 -3.16 13.94 -11.14
N ALA A 460 -3.46 14.45 -12.35
CA ALA A 460 -3.09 13.76 -13.58
C ALA A 460 -1.57 13.61 -13.73
N TRP A 461 -0.80 14.64 -13.36
CA TRP A 461 0.66 14.54 -13.31
C TRP A 461 1.16 13.54 -12.26
N ALA A 462 0.53 13.51 -11.08
CA ALA A 462 0.88 12.57 -10.02
C ALA A 462 0.66 11.11 -10.48
N HIS A 463 -0.48 10.84 -11.12
CA HIS A 463 -0.81 9.53 -11.67
C HIS A 463 0.11 9.14 -12.83
N LEU A 464 0.41 10.07 -13.76
CA LEU A 464 1.36 9.82 -14.83
C LEU A 464 2.78 9.55 -14.30
N THR A 465 3.19 10.23 -13.23
CA THR A 465 4.46 9.97 -12.54
C THR A 465 4.49 8.54 -12.00
N GLN A 466 3.44 8.12 -11.28
CA GLN A 466 3.36 6.75 -10.74
C GLN A 466 3.40 5.72 -11.86
N PHE A 467 2.65 5.94 -12.95
CA PHE A 467 2.69 5.09 -14.14
C PHE A 467 4.11 4.93 -14.70
N TYR A 468 4.86 6.02 -14.84
CA TYR A 468 6.25 5.93 -15.30
C TYR A 468 7.19 5.28 -14.29
N GLN A 469 6.94 5.40 -12.99
CA GLN A 469 7.69 4.68 -11.96
C GLN A 469 7.44 3.17 -12.07
N ASP A 470 6.18 2.76 -12.23
CA ASP A 470 5.79 1.35 -12.36
C ASP A 470 6.41 0.71 -13.62
N LEU A 471 6.44 1.47 -14.73
CA LEU A 471 7.14 1.06 -15.96
C LEU A 471 8.67 1.18 -15.89
N SER A 472 9.23 1.74 -14.81
CA SER A 472 10.67 1.99 -14.63
C SER A 472 11.29 2.90 -15.70
N LYS A 473 10.59 4.01 -16.02
CA LYS A 473 11.06 5.11 -16.88
C LYS A 473 11.47 6.33 -16.01
N PRO A 474 12.65 6.33 -15.36
CA PRO A 474 13.02 7.35 -14.38
C PRO A 474 13.10 8.76 -14.96
N THR A 475 13.58 8.91 -16.19
CA THR A 475 13.70 10.23 -16.85
C THR A 475 12.35 10.89 -17.06
N LYS A 476 11.38 10.14 -17.61
CA LYS A 476 10.00 10.62 -17.80
C LYS A 476 9.31 10.91 -16.46
N ALA A 477 9.50 10.06 -15.46
CA ALA A 477 8.98 10.30 -14.12
C ALA A 477 9.55 11.60 -13.53
N GLN A 478 10.85 11.84 -13.68
CA GLN A 478 11.51 13.07 -13.22
C GLN A 478 11.01 14.32 -13.95
N GLU A 479 10.76 14.25 -15.25
CA GLU A 479 10.16 15.34 -16.02
C GLU A 479 8.77 15.69 -15.50
N CYS A 480 7.92 14.69 -15.24
CA CYS A 480 6.59 14.89 -14.65
C CYS A 480 6.68 15.56 -13.28
N LEU A 481 7.56 15.07 -12.41
CA LEU A 481 7.80 15.64 -11.08
C LEU A 481 8.27 17.10 -11.13
N ASN A 482 9.12 17.44 -12.09
CA ASN A 482 9.57 18.82 -12.29
C ASN A 482 8.42 19.72 -12.76
N GLN A 483 7.53 19.22 -13.63
CA GLN A 483 6.32 19.96 -14.03
C GLN A 483 5.37 20.18 -12.86
N MET A 484 5.13 19.17 -12.02
CA MET A 484 4.29 19.29 -10.82
C MET A 484 4.77 20.41 -9.89
N LEU A 485 6.08 20.42 -9.59
CA LEU A 485 6.69 21.43 -8.72
C LEU A 485 6.77 22.83 -9.36
N GLN A 486 6.75 22.91 -10.70
CA GLN A 486 6.65 24.18 -11.41
C GLN A 486 5.24 24.78 -11.31
N ILE A 487 4.20 23.95 -11.32
CA ILE A 487 2.80 24.36 -11.17
C ILE A 487 2.51 24.74 -9.71
N ASP A 488 2.88 23.87 -8.77
CA ASP A 488 2.75 24.11 -7.34
C ASP A 488 3.99 23.59 -6.57
N GLY A 489 4.86 24.53 -6.19
CA GLY A 489 6.05 24.24 -5.41
C GLY A 489 5.79 23.80 -3.96
N ARG A 490 4.53 23.81 -3.48
CA ARG A 490 4.14 23.29 -2.16
C ARG A 490 3.34 21.99 -2.25
N PHE A 491 3.21 21.39 -3.43
CA PHE A 491 2.46 20.14 -3.59
C PHE A 491 3.21 18.96 -2.92
N ALA A 492 2.80 18.61 -1.68
CA ALA A 492 3.46 17.61 -0.85
C ALA A 492 3.64 16.25 -1.54
N ARG A 493 2.65 15.84 -2.36
CA ARG A 493 2.66 14.58 -3.10
C ARG A 493 3.76 14.53 -4.17
N ALA A 494 4.16 15.66 -4.78
CA ALA A 494 5.29 15.69 -5.70
C ALA A 494 6.60 15.34 -5.00
N TYR A 495 6.86 15.93 -3.83
CA TYR A 495 8.04 15.60 -3.02
C TYR A 495 8.02 14.15 -2.54
N HIS A 496 6.85 13.63 -2.13
CA HIS A 496 6.70 12.24 -1.76
C HIS A 496 7.05 11.29 -2.93
N LEU A 497 6.44 11.49 -4.10
CA LEU A 497 6.68 10.66 -5.30
C LEU A 497 8.14 10.75 -5.78
N ARG A 498 8.77 11.93 -5.71
CA ARG A 498 10.20 12.08 -6.05
C ARG A 498 11.10 11.39 -5.01
N GLY A 499 10.74 11.48 -3.73
CA GLY A 499 11.39 10.74 -2.65
C GLY A 499 11.31 9.22 -2.84
N LEU A 500 10.15 8.70 -3.25
CA LEU A 500 9.96 7.29 -3.63
C LEU A 500 10.86 6.88 -4.80
N LEU A 501 10.92 7.70 -5.86
CA LEU A 501 11.79 7.46 -7.01
C LEU A 501 13.26 7.40 -6.58
N PHE A 502 13.74 8.39 -5.83
CA PHE A 502 15.12 8.41 -5.35
C PHE A 502 15.44 7.26 -4.41
N HIS A 503 14.52 6.87 -3.52
CA HIS A 503 14.68 5.69 -2.68
C HIS A 503 14.82 4.42 -3.54
N ALA A 504 13.93 4.23 -4.52
CA ALA A 504 13.97 3.06 -5.40
C ALA A 504 15.26 2.98 -6.23
N MET A 505 15.83 4.13 -6.63
CA MET A 505 17.12 4.21 -7.33
C MET A 505 18.35 4.08 -6.41
N GLY A 506 18.16 3.95 -5.09
CA GLY A 506 19.24 3.89 -4.11
C GLY A 506 19.86 5.26 -3.75
N GLU A 507 19.30 6.37 -4.25
CA GLU A 507 19.74 7.74 -3.99
C GLU A 507 19.17 8.29 -2.66
N HIS A 508 19.41 7.56 -1.56
CA HIS A 508 18.78 7.81 -0.26
C HIS A 508 19.00 9.22 0.30
N ARG A 509 20.12 9.89 -0.02
CA ARG A 509 20.38 11.27 0.44
C ARG A 509 19.43 12.28 -0.21
N LYS A 510 19.18 12.14 -1.51
CA LYS A 510 18.20 12.98 -2.23
C LYS A 510 16.78 12.64 -1.77
N ALA A 511 16.48 11.35 -1.59
CA ALA A 511 15.21 10.90 -1.01
C ALA A 511 14.94 11.54 0.37
N ILE A 512 15.92 11.54 1.28
CA ILE A 512 15.80 12.20 2.59
C ILE A 512 15.44 13.68 2.46
N SER A 513 16.08 14.40 1.52
CA SER A 513 15.81 15.81 1.29
C SER A 513 14.36 16.04 0.89
N ASP A 514 13.87 15.30 -0.11
CA ASP A 514 12.50 15.45 -0.60
C ASP A 514 11.45 15.00 0.40
N LEU A 515 11.66 13.87 1.07
CA LEU A 515 10.73 13.39 2.09
C LEU A 515 10.66 14.35 3.27
N THR A 516 11.76 15.05 3.59
CA THR A 516 11.74 16.14 4.57
C THR A 516 10.91 17.32 4.10
N MET A 517 11.00 17.71 2.82
CA MET A 517 10.15 18.75 2.26
C MET A 517 8.66 18.36 2.26
N SER A 518 8.35 17.10 1.93
CA SER A 518 6.97 16.58 2.01
C SER A 518 6.42 16.63 3.44
N LEU A 519 7.21 16.16 4.42
CA LEU A 519 6.84 16.18 5.84
C LEU A 519 6.76 17.58 6.46
N ASN A 520 7.42 18.58 5.86
CA ASN A 520 7.24 19.98 6.28
C ASN A 520 5.88 20.54 5.88
N VAL A 521 5.25 19.98 4.84
CA VAL A 521 3.90 20.36 4.39
C VAL A 521 2.84 19.50 5.09
N ASP A 522 3.06 18.19 5.17
CA ASP A 522 2.20 17.23 5.85
C ASP A 522 3.01 16.38 6.85
N GLY A 523 3.07 16.85 8.11
CA GLY A 523 3.87 16.22 9.16
C GLY A 523 3.35 14.87 9.66
N ALA A 524 2.12 14.49 9.32
CA ALA A 524 1.48 13.24 9.75
C ALA A 524 1.51 12.16 8.65
N ASN A 525 2.27 12.37 7.57
CA ASN A 525 2.36 11.42 6.48
C ASN A 525 3.19 10.17 6.86
N VAL A 526 2.51 9.08 7.23
CA VAL A 526 3.12 7.81 7.65
C VAL A 526 4.03 7.18 6.59
N GLU A 527 3.68 7.28 5.31
CA GLU A 527 4.47 6.75 4.19
C GLU A 527 5.81 7.48 4.10
N CYS A 528 5.78 8.81 4.18
CA CYS A 528 7.00 9.62 4.17
C CYS A 528 7.87 9.37 5.40
N LEU A 529 7.29 9.23 6.60
CA LEU A 529 8.03 8.89 7.83
C LEU A 529 8.72 7.54 7.69
N TYR A 530 7.99 6.50 7.31
CA TYR A 530 8.54 5.15 7.11
C TYR A 530 9.66 5.15 6.07
N LEU A 531 9.43 5.77 4.91
CA LEU A 531 10.39 5.79 3.81
C LEU A 531 11.64 6.62 4.15
N ARG A 532 11.48 7.75 4.83
CA ARG A 532 12.63 8.57 5.26
C ARG A 532 13.42 7.85 6.35
N GLY A 533 12.74 7.16 7.26
CA GLY A 533 13.36 6.25 8.22
C GLY A 533 14.21 5.17 7.54
N SER A 534 13.67 4.51 6.52
CA SER A 534 14.41 3.53 5.69
C SER A 534 15.64 4.15 5.04
N CYS A 535 15.52 5.34 4.45
CA CYS A 535 16.66 6.04 3.87
C CYS A 535 17.72 6.40 4.92
N TYR A 536 17.31 6.85 6.11
CA TYR A 536 18.23 7.14 7.20
C TYR A 536 18.98 5.89 7.67
N HIS A 537 18.28 4.76 7.77
CA HIS A 537 18.88 3.46 8.09
C HIS A 537 19.92 3.08 7.04
N ALA A 538 19.55 3.13 5.75
CA ALA A 538 20.45 2.78 4.64
C ALA A 538 21.73 3.64 4.62
N VAL A 539 21.63 4.93 4.98
CA VAL A 539 22.78 5.86 5.05
C VAL A 539 23.58 5.74 6.36
N GLY A 540 23.10 4.96 7.34
CA GLY A 540 23.75 4.77 8.65
C GLY A 540 23.43 5.85 9.70
N ARG A 541 22.40 6.67 9.46
CA ARG A 541 21.87 7.66 10.41
C ARG A 541 20.82 7.03 11.32
N TYR A 542 21.24 6.05 12.11
CA TYR A 542 20.32 5.20 12.87
C TYR A 542 19.48 5.96 13.91
N LYS A 543 20.02 7.03 14.52
CA LYS A 543 19.27 7.83 15.50
C LYS A 543 18.06 8.49 14.87
N GLU A 544 18.24 9.03 13.67
CA GLU A 544 17.18 9.65 12.89
C GLU A 544 16.21 8.63 12.30
N ALA A 545 16.72 7.46 11.87
CA ALA A 545 15.86 6.36 11.44
C ALA A 545 14.90 5.92 12.55
N VAL A 546 15.41 5.66 13.75
CA VAL A 546 14.59 5.27 14.92
C VAL A 546 13.60 6.36 15.27
N LYS A 547 13.98 7.64 15.20
CA LYS A 547 13.07 8.77 15.45
C LYS A 547 11.88 8.75 14.48
N ASP A 548 12.12 8.54 13.19
CA ASP A 548 11.07 8.51 12.18
C ASP A 548 10.18 7.27 12.32
N TYR A 549 10.75 6.11 12.65
CA TYR A 549 9.96 4.91 12.94
C TYR A 549 9.09 5.07 14.19
N ASP A 550 9.61 5.69 15.25
CA ASP A 550 8.82 6.01 16.44
C ASP A 550 7.67 6.96 16.09
N ALA A 551 7.95 8.02 15.32
CA ALA A 551 6.89 8.92 14.84
C ALA A 551 5.82 8.19 14.02
N ALA A 552 6.20 7.24 13.15
CA ALA A 552 5.25 6.46 12.37
C ALA A 552 4.38 5.54 13.26
N LEU A 553 4.98 4.93 14.30
CA LEU A 553 4.29 4.08 15.27
C LEU A 553 3.32 4.85 16.18
N ASP A 554 3.61 6.12 16.46
CA ASP A 554 2.82 6.98 17.34
C ASP A 554 1.61 7.63 16.64
N LEU A 555 1.47 7.49 15.31
CA LEU A 555 0.32 8.03 14.56
C LEU A 555 -0.96 7.23 14.82
N GLU A 556 -2.07 7.94 15.07
CA GLU A 556 -3.41 7.36 14.98
C GLU A 556 -3.82 7.28 13.50
N LEU A 557 -4.17 6.08 13.02
CA LEU A 557 -4.44 5.83 11.60
C LEU A 557 -5.87 5.36 11.38
N ASP A 558 -6.50 5.94 10.37
CA ASP A 558 -7.89 5.63 10.00
C ASP A 558 -8.02 4.39 9.09
N SER A 559 -6.90 3.86 8.55
CA SER A 559 -6.94 2.78 7.55
C SER A 559 -5.97 1.61 7.81
N MET A 560 -6.41 0.41 7.43
CA MET A 560 -5.64 -0.83 7.54
C MET A 560 -4.37 -0.83 6.69
N ASP A 561 -4.40 -0.22 5.50
CA ASP A 561 -3.20 -0.16 4.63
C ASP A 561 -2.08 0.63 5.29
N LYS A 562 -2.42 1.73 5.96
CA LYS A 562 -1.46 2.53 6.72
C LYS A 562 -0.98 1.77 7.98
N PHE A 563 -1.81 0.91 8.57
CA PHE A 563 -1.42 0.07 9.71
C PHE A 563 -0.32 -0.95 9.37
N VAL A 564 -0.28 -1.47 8.14
CA VAL A 564 0.81 -2.34 7.69
C VAL A 564 2.15 -1.60 7.72
N LEU A 565 2.18 -0.31 7.39
CA LEU A 565 3.39 0.50 7.46
C LEU A 565 3.87 0.70 8.90
N GLN A 566 2.97 0.77 9.89
CA GLN A 566 3.36 0.78 11.30
C GLN A 566 4.01 -0.55 11.72
N CYS A 567 3.43 -1.67 11.29
CA CYS A 567 4.03 -2.98 11.53
C CYS A 567 5.44 -3.07 10.89
N LEU A 568 5.61 -2.56 9.68
CA LEU A 568 6.93 -2.49 9.04
C LEU A 568 7.89 -1.54 9.76
N ALA A 569 7.43 -0.36 10.18
CA ALA A 569 8.23 0.60 10.95
C ALA A 569 8.78 -0.02 12.24
N PHE A 570 7.97 -0.85 12.92
CA PHE A 570 8.41 -1.63 14.06
C PHE A 570 9.61 -2.53 13.73
N TYR A 571 9.49 -3.38 12.71
CA TYR A 571 10.56 -4.32 12.37
C TYR A 571 11.82 -3.57 11.92
N GLN A 572 11.63 -2.53 11.11
CA GLN A 572 12.73 -1.70 10.62
C GLN A 572 13.46 -0.96 11.73
N LYS A 573 12.74 -0.48 12.76
CA LYS A 573 13.37 0.08 13.97
C LYS A 573 14.29 -0.93 14.66
N GLU A 574 13.83 -2.16 14.85
CA GLU A 574 14.63 -3.20 15.52
C GLU A 574 15.86 -3.58 14.68
N ILE A 575 15.73 -3.72 13.35
CA ILE A 575 16.87 -3.98 12.46
C ILE A 575 17.83 -2.79 12.42
N ALA A 576 17.34 -1.54 12.51
CA ALA A 576 18.19 -0.35 12.60
C ALA A 576 19.01 -0.35 13.91
N LEU A 577 18.40 -0.71 15.03
CA LEU A 577 19.10 -0.85 16.33
C LEU A 577 20.13 -1.98 16.29
N TYR A 578 19.78 -3.13 15.72
CA TYR A 578 20.72 -4.24 15.51
C TYR A 578 21.90 -3.82 14.64
N THR A 579 21.64 -3.19 13.48
CA THR A 579 22.69 -2.72 12.55
C THR A 579 23.61 -1.72 13.24
N ALA A 580 23.05 -0.78 14.02
CA ALA A 580 23.81 0.17 14.81
C ALA A 580 24.67 -0.50 15.88
N SER A 581 24.20 -1.59 16.50
CA SER A 581 24.96 -2.36 17.49
C SER A 581 26.19 -3.06 16.86
N LYS A 582 26.08 -3.45 15.58
CA LYS A 582 27.15 -4.07 14.80
C LYS A 582 28.06 -3.08 14.08
N PHE A 583 27.84 -1.77 14.25
CA PHE A 583 28.53 -0.73 13.48
C PHE A 583 30.06 -0.83 13.50
N ASN A 584 30.65 -1.06 14.68
CA ASN A 584 32.10 -1.19 14.85
C ASN A 584 32.61 -2.65 14.76
N SER A 585 31.71 -3.62 14.61
CA SER A 585 32.09 -5.03 14.46
C SER A 585 32.64 -5.27 13.06
N GLU A 586 33.49 -6.28 12.90
CA GLU A 586 33.93 -6.66 11.57
C GLU A 586 32.72 -7.13 10.76
N PHE A 587 32.66 -6.75 9.48
CA PHE A 587 31.50 -7.02 8.64
C PHE A 587 31.26 -8.53 8.46
N CYS A 588 32.31 -9.36 8.52
CA CYS A 588 32.16 -10.81 8.46
C CYS A 588 31.28 -11.40 9.60
N TRP A 589 31.14 -10.69 10.73
CA TRP A 589 30.28 -11.04 11.87
C TRP A 589 28.87 -10.42 11.79
N PHE A 590 28.53 -9.74 10.69
CA PHE A 590 27.17 -9.33 10.43
C PHE A 590 26.36 -10.56 9.97
N ASP A 591 25.44 -11.02 10.81
CA ASP A 591 24.65 -12.24 10.59
C ASP A 591 23.23 -12.06 11.14
N ILE A 592 22.32 -11.52 10.32
CA ILE A 592 20.91 -11.38 10.71
C ILE A 592 20.29 -12.76 11.01
N ASP A 593 20.68 -13.79 10.27
CA ASP A 593 20.07 -15.10 10.39
C ASP A 593 20.41 -15.80 11.70
N GLY A 594 21.64 -15.63 12.19
CA GLY A 594 22.11 -16.16 13.48
C GLY A 594 21.75 -15.29 14.68
N ASP A 595 21.76 -13.96 14.53
CA ASP A 595 21.58 -13.03 15.66
C ASP A 595 20.12 -12.64 15.94
N ILE A 596 19.24 -12.67 14.93
CA ILE A 596 17.83 -12.28 15.06
C ILE A 596 16.95 -13.51 15.26
N ASP A 597 16.05 -13.42 16.24
CA ASP A 597 15.14 -14.48 16.61
C ASP A 597 14.31 -14.99 15.41
N PRO A 598 14.18 -16.32 15.21
CA PRO A 598 13.39 -16.89 14.11
C PRO A 598 11.96 -16.38 14.03
N LEU A 599 11.28 -16.19 15.17
CA LEU A 599 9.91 -15.68 15.22
C LEU A 599 9.85 -14.23 14.73
N PHE A 600 10.83 -13.41 15.10
CA PHE A 600 10.94 -12.05 14.58
C PHE A 600 11.08 -12.05 13.05
N LYS A 601 12.02 -12.85 12.52
CA LYS A 601 12.29 -12.92 11.08
C LYS A 601 11.04 -13.37 10.32
N GLU A 602 10.33 -14.37 10.83
CA GLU A 602 9.10 -14.88 10.24
C GLU A 602 8.02 -13.80 10.13
N TYR A 603 7.76 -13.10 11.23
CA TYR A 603 6.74 -12.05 11.30
C TYR A 603 7.11 -10.84 10.43
N TRP A 604 8.40 -10.50 10.37
CA TRP A 604 8.91 -9.47 9.49
C TRP A 604 8.73 -9.85 8.01
N CYS A 605 9.11 -11.07 7.61
CA CYS A 605 8.93 -11.57 6.25
C CYS A 605 7.46 -11.57 5.79
N LYS A 606 6.54 -11.93 6.70
CA LYS A 606 5.09 -11.99 6.43
C LYS A 606 4.36 -10.67 6.66
N ARG A 607 5.05 -9.63 7.17
CA ARG A 607 4.46 -8.32 7.52
C ARG A 607 3.31 -8.43 8.54
N LEU A 608 3.44 -9.35 9.49
CA LEU A 608 2.42 -9.57 10.53
C LEU A 608 2.50 -8.52 11.64
N HIS A 609 1.43 -8.40 12.43
CA HIS A 609 1.41 -7.52 13.58
C HIS A 609 2.44 -7.95 14.65
N PRO A 610 3.25 -7.04 15.21
CA PRO A 610 4.38 -7.38 16.07
C PRO A 610 4.02 -7.80 17.50
N LYS A 611 2.73 -7.87 17.88
CA LYS A 611 2.30 -8.23 19.24
C LYS A 611 2.94 -9.51 19.77
N ASN A 612 2.89 -10.60 19.02
CA ASN A 612 3.49 -11.87 19.45
C ASN A 612 5.02 -11.78 19.55
N VAL A 613 5.64 -11.01 18.67
CA VAL A 613 7.09 -10.73 18.71
C VAL A 613 7.44 -9.93 19.97
N CYS A 614 6.67 -8.89 20.31
CA CYS A 614 6.85 -8.10 21.53
C CYS A 614 6.73 -8.92 22.81
N GLU A 615 5.86 -9.93 22.82
CA GLU A 615 5.61 -10.78 24.00
C GLU A 615 6.67 -11.86 24.17
N LYS A 616 7.22 -12.40 23.07
CA LYS A 616 8.06 -13.61 23.08
C LYS A 616 9.53 -13.36 22.74
N VAL A 617 9.84 -12.29 22.02
CA VAL A 617 11.19 -11.98 21.53
C VAL A 617 11.80 -10.85 22.33
N TYR A 618 13.05 -11.05 22.77
CA TYR A 618 13.81 -10.00 23.41
C TYR A 618 14.09 -8.85 22.44
N ARG A 619 13.69 -7.64 22.84
CA ARG A 619 13.82 -6.43 22.02
C ARG A 619 15.25 -5.93 21.96
N GLN A 620 15.64 -5.36 20.82
CA GLN A 620 16.95 -4.73 20.69
C GLN A 620 17.06 -3.58 21.69
N PRO A 621 18.17 -3.48 22.45
CA PRO A 621 18.32 -2.42 23.42
C PRO A 621 18.36 -1.06 22.71
N PRO A 622 17.77 -0.01 23.30
CA PRO A 622 17.94 1.35 22.80
C PRO A 622 19.42 1.74 22.71
N PHE A 623 19.75 2.77 21.93
CA PHE A 623 21.12 3.26 21.82
C PHE A 623 21.78 3.45 23.18
N ARG A 624 22.94 2.79 23.40
CA ARG A 624 23.80 3.03 24.56
C ARG A 624 24.14 4.51 24.66
N GLU A 625 24.35 5.03 25.87
CA GLU A 625 24.66 6.45 26.07
C GLU A 625 25.96 6.89 25.36
N SER A 626 26.90 5.95 25.18
CA SER A 626 28.09 6.13 24.33
C SER A 626 27.78 6.33 22.84
N LEU A 627 26.68 5.76 22.33
CA LEU A 627 26.15 6.01 20.98
C LEU A 627 25.26 7.28 20.94
N ARG A 628 24.67 7.69 22.07
CA ARG A 628 23.87 8.93 22.19
C ARG A 628 24.75 10.19 22.26
N LYS A 629 25.85 10.13 23.03
CA LYS A 629 26.82 11.22 23.27
C LYS A 629 28.01 11.16 22.33
N GLY A 630 28.44 9.95 21.98
CA GLY A 630 29.52 9.75 21.03
C GLY A 630 29.00 10.14 19.66
N LYS A 631 29.70 11.08 19.04
CA LYS A 631 29.67 11.26 17.60
C LYS A 631 29.84 9.86 16.97
N LEU A 632 28.74 9.20 16.60
CA LEU A 632 28.65 8.52 15.31
C LEU A 632 28.94 9.65 14.31
N ARG A 633 30.22 10.04 14.23
CA ARG A 633 30.68 11.02 13.26
C ARG A 633 30.13 10.48 11.96
N LYS A 634 29.54 11.35 11.14
CA LYS A 634 29.48 11.08 9.71
C LYS A 634 30.86 10.53 9.35
N GLN A 635 31.03 9.21 9.25
CA GLN A 635 32.16 8.68 8.53
C GLN A 635 31.73 8.92 7.09
N GLU A 636 31.89 10.17 6.66
CA GLU A 636 32.23 10.39 5.28
C GLU A 636 33.43 9.49 5.04
N LEU A 637 33.21 8.49 4.19
CA LEU A 637 34.22 7.53 3.83
C LEU A 637 35.42 8.34 3.34
N VAL A 638 36.53 8.34 4.09
CA VAL A 638 37.75 8.97 3.60
C VAL A 638 38.19 8.18 2.38
N LEU A 639 38.01 8.77 1.21
CA LEU A 639 38.31 8.17 -0.09
C LEU A 639 39.83 8.14 -0.30
N THR A 640 40.43 7.03 0.12
CA THR A 640 41.79 6.66 -0.29
C THR A 640 41.78 6.17 -1.73
N LYS A 641 42.90 6.31 -2.47
CA LYS A 641 43.06 5.77 -3.83
C LYS A 641 42.61 4.30 -3.96
N GLN A 642 42.90 3.48 -2.94
CA GLN A 642 42.53 2.06 -2.89
C GLN A 642 41.01 1.85 -2.82
N LYS A 643 40.33 2.54 -1.90
CA LYS A 643 38.87 2.53 -1.77
C LYS A 643 38.17 3.03 -3.04
N THR A 644 38.66 4.12 -3.64
CA THR A 644 38.10 4.67 -4.87
C THR A 644 38.20 3.67 -6.02
N ALA A 645 39.36 3.04 -6.21
CA ALA A 645 39.54 2.01 -7.24
C ALA A 645 38.60 0.82 -7.03
N LEU A 646 38.41 0.38 -5.78
CA LEU A 646 37.52 -0.74 -5.46
C LEU A 646 36.03 -0.38 -5.65
N ILE A 647 35.62 0.84 -5.31
CA ILE A 647 34.26 1.35 -5.57
C ILE A 647 33.99 1.39 -7.09
N GLN A 648 34.91 1.95 -7.88
CA GLN A 648 34.76 2.01 -9.34
C GLN A 648 34.67 0.62 -9.97
N ALA A 649 35.48 -0.33 -9.50
CA ALA A 649 35.40 -1.72 -9.93
C ALA A 649 34.06 -2.36 -9.55
N ALA A 650 33.60 -2.13 -8.31
CA ALA A 650 32.31 -2.64 -7.83
C ALA A 650 31.14 -2.08 -8.66
N ASP A 651 31.11 -0.78 -8.94
CA ASP A 651 30.04 -0.18 -9.73
C ASP A 651 30.03 -0.72 -11.19
N SER A 652 31.21 -0.94 -11.77
CA SER A 652 31.36 -1.49 -13.13
C SER A 652 30.92 -2.95 -13.27
N ILE A 653 31.25 -3.80 -12.28
CA ILE A 653 30.83 -5.21 -12.23
C ILE A 653 29.37 -5.32 -11.81
N GLY A 654 28.97 -4.49 -10.86
CA GLY A 654 27.67 -4.48 -10.22
C GLY A 654 26.52 -4.14 -11.16
N LYS A 655 26.68 -3.14 -12.03
CA LYS A 655 25.65 -2.73 -13.00
C LYS A 655 25.21 -3.85 -13.95
N ARG A 656 26.00 -4.93 -14.06
CA ARG A 656 25.75 -6.07 -14.95
C ARG A 656 24.56 -6.93 -14.51
N ILE A 657 24.12 -6.80 -13.27
CA ILE A 657 22.93 -7.50 -12.76
C ILE A 657 21.61 -6.87 -13.23
N GLN A 658 21.66 -5.68 -13.83
CA GLN A 658 20.47 -4.92 -14.19
C GLN A 658 19.70 -5.61 -15.32
N TYR A 659 18.44 -5.97 -15.06
CA TYR A 659 17.52 -6.36 -16.13
C TYR A 659 17.09 -5.14 -16.95
N ASP A 660 17.09 -5.31 -18.27
CA ASP A 660 16.51 -4.37 -19.24
C ASP A 660 15.07 -4.80 -19.56
N CYS A 661 14.22 -4.69 -18.54
CA CYS A 661 12.83 -5.13 -18.53
C CYS A 661 11.95 -4.06 -17.83
N PRO A 662 10.68 -3.86 -18.24
CA PRO A 662 9.75 -3.03 -17.50
C PRO A 662 9.62 -3.45 -16.04
N GLY A 663 9.48 -2.48 -15.13
CA GLY A 663 9.32 -2.75 -13.69
C GLY A 663 10.62 -3.04 -12.92
N PHE A 664 11.79 -2.96 -13.58
CA PHE A 664 13.11 -3.05 -12.95
C PHE A 664 13.88 -1.72 -13.03
N LEU A 665 13.66 -0.87 -12.04
CA LEU A 665 14.36 0.41 -11.95
C LEU A 665 15.86 0.22 -11.61
N PRO A 666 16.79 0.93 -12.27
CA PRO A 666 18.20 0.92 -11.89
C PRO A 666 18.41 1.42 -10.46
N ASN A 667 19.17 0.67 -9.67
CA ASN A 667 19.53 1.03 -8.31
C ASN A 667 21.04 0.96 -8.12
N GLY A 668 21.68 2.14 -8.05
CA GLY A 668 23.14 2.25 -7.97
C GLY A 668 23.72 1.65 -6.70
N ARG A 669 22.96 1.68 -5.59
CA ARG A 669 23.36 1.06 -4.33
C ARG A 669 23.40 -0.47 -4.42
N GLN A 670 22.40 -1.07 -5.07
CA GLN A 670 22.36 -2.51 -5.31
C GLN A 670 23.43 -2.96 -6.30
N HIS A 671 23.69 -2.15 -7.34
CA HIS A 671 24.81 -2.40 -8.25
C HIS A 671 26.12 -2.43 -7.47
N ARG A 672 26.41 -1.41 -6.66
CA ARG A 672 27.63 -1.38 -5.84
C ARG A 672 27.74 -2.58 -4.90
N MET A 673 26.65 -2.95 -4.23
CA MET A 673 26.57 -4.16 -3.40
C MET A 673 26.96 -5.41 -4.20
N ALA A 674 26.36 -5.60 -5.37
CA ALA A 674 26.60 -6.75 -6.23
C ALA A 674 28.07 -6.82 -6.68
N GLY A 675 28.65 -5.67 -7.01
CA GLY A 675 30.07 -5.57 -7.36
C GLY A 675 31.00 -5.98 -6.23
N PHE A 676 30.81 -5.42 -5.03
CA PHE A 676 31.62 -5.80 -3.87
C PHE A 676 31.47 -7.29 -3.53
N ALA A 677 30.24 -7.81 -3.55
CA ALA A 677 29.97 -9.22 -3.32
C ALA A 677 30.68 -10.11 -4.34
N ALA A 678 30.59 -9.80 -5.63
CA ALA A 678 31.24 -10.57 -6.70
C ALA A 678 32.77 -10.56 -6.56
N ILE A 679 33.38 -9.41 -6.26
CA ILE A 679 34.83 -9.29 -6.04
C ILE A 679 35.26 -10.08 -4.79
N GLU A 680 34.53 -9.97 -3.68
CA GLU A 680 34.85 -10.70 -2.45
C GLU A 680 34.73 -12.22 -2.65
N ILE A 681 33.69 -12.67 -3.36
CA ILE A 681 33.53 -14.06 -3.77
C ILE A 681 34.75 -14.51 -4.59
N ALA A 682 35.16 -13.73 -5.59
CA ALA A 682 36.31 -14.07 -6.41
C ALA A 682 37.60 -14.20 -5.59
N GLN A 683 37.85 -13.27 -4.67
CA GLN A 683 39.01 -13.28 -3.77
C GLN A 683 39.01 -14.52 -2.85
N LYS A 684 37.88 -14.85 -2.23
CA LYS A 684 37.76 -16.00 -1.31
C LYS A 684 37.77 -17.35 -2.03
N VAL A 685 37.01 -17.48 -3.12
CA VAL A 685 36.96 -18.70 -3.94
C VAL A 685 38.32 -19.00 -4.57
N SER A 686 39.03 -17.99 -5.08
CA SER A 686 40.39 -18.17 -5.61
C SER A 686 41.37 -18.70 -4.55
N LYS A 687 41.22 -18.29 -3.29
CA LYS A 687 42.04 -18.83 -2.18
C LYS A 687 41.67 -20.29 -1.89
N ALA A 688 40.39 -20.64 -1.89
CA ALA A 688 39.93 -22.02 -1.71
C ALA A 688 40.40 -22.94 -2.84
N TRP A 689 40.25 -22.53 -4.10
CA TRP A 689 40.69 -23.28 -5.27
C TRP A 689 42.20 -23.51 -5.30
N ARG A 690 43.02 -22.58 -4.78
CA ARG A 690 44.47 -22.83 -4.57
C ARG A 690 44.73 -24.00 -3.63
N SER A 691 43.95 -24.12 -2.55
CA SER A 691 44.04 -25.25 -1.62
C SER A 691 43.66 -26.55 -2.30
N PHE A 692 42.53 -26.57 -3.03
CA PHE A 692 42.08 -27.76 -3.76
C PHE A 692 43.07 -28.19 -4.85
N GLN A 693 43.67 -27.24 -5.56
CA GLN A 693 44.71 -27.52 -6.55
C GLN A 693 45.96 -28.14 -5.90
N ALA A 694 46.37 -27.66 -4.72
CA ALA A 694 47.49 -28.23 -3.98
C ALA A 694 47.19 -29.69 -3.58
N GLU A 695 45.99 -29.96 -3.05
CA GLU A 695 45.52 -31.31 -2.73
C GLU A 695 45.49 -32.22 -3.96
N TRP A 696 45.00 -31.73 -5.10
CA TRP A 696 44.98 -32.47 -6.36
C TRP A 696 46.40 -32.84 -6.82
N LYS A 697 47.35 -31.90 -6.78
CA LYS A 697 48.77 -32.14 -7.10
C LYS A 697 49.40 -33.17 -6.16
N HIS A 698 49.09 -33.14 -4.87
CA HIS A 698 49.57 -34.13 -3.90
C HIS A 698 48.99 -35.53 -4.16
N SER A 699 47.70 -35.62 -4.48
CA SER A 699 47.06 -36.89 -4.84
C SER A 699 47.67 -37.50 -6.11
N ASN A 700 47.98 -36.68 -7.12
CA ASN A 700 48.54 -37.16 -8.38
C ASN A 700 50.02 -37.59 -8.26
N LYS A 701 50.83 -36.86 -7.45
CA LYS A 701 52.21 -37.27 -7.12
C LYS A 701 52.28 -38.58 -6.34
N ASN A 702 51.31 -38.86 -5.45
CA ASN A 702 51.27 -40.13 -4.72
C ASN A 702 50.86 -41.31 -5.63
N ASN A 703 49.99 -41.06 -6.62
CA ASN A 703 49.62 -42.10 -7.59
C ASN A 703 50.74 -42.43 -8.59
N SER A 704 51.62 -41.49 -8.93
CA SER A 704 52.77 -41.80 -9.82
C SER A 704 53.80 -42.74 -9.19
N ASN A 705 53.79 -42.92 -7.87
CA ASN A 705 54.71 -43.82 -7.16
C ASN A 705 54.05 -45.07 -6.54
N SER A 706 52.75 -45.32 -6.77
CA SER A 706 52.07 -46.47 -6.19
C SER A 706 51.24 -47.22 -7.24
N LYS A 707 51.79 -48.33 -7.73
CA LYS A 707 50.98 -49.41 -8.32
C LYS A 707 50.08 -49.96 -7.22
N ASN A 708 48.76 -49.91 -7.45
CA ASN A 708 47.65 -50.42 -6.64
C ASN A 708 47.11 -49.49 -5.54
N GLY A 709 45.91 -48.96 -5.79
CA GLY A 709 45.04 -48.50 -4.70
C GLY A 709 43.98 -47.48 -5.12
N LYS A 710 42.83 -47.95 -5.63
CA LYS A 710 41.60 -47.14 -5.72
C LYS A 710 41.18 -46.68 -4.31
N ARG A 711 41.55 -45.47 -3.89
CA ARG A 711 40.89 -44.80 -2.75
C ARG A 711 39.82 -43.85 -3.28
N ALA A 712 38.57 -44.34 -3.26
CA ALA A 712 37.40 -43.46 -3.35
C ALA A 712 37.41 -42.52 -2.14
N ARG A 713 37.18 -41.21 -2.37
CA ARG A 713 36.95 -40.22 -1.31
C ARG A 713 35.89 -40.78 -0.37
N ARG A 714 36.30 -41.13 0.85
CA ARG A 714 35.40 -41.66 1.89
C ARG A 714 34.43 -40.53 2.24
N ARG A 715 33.14 -40.74 1.95
CA ARG A 715 32.03 -39.90 2.44
C ARG A 715 32.05 -39.92 3.97
N GLU A 716 32.72 -38.96 4.59
CA GLU A 716 32.41 -38.60 5.97
C GLU A 716 31.09 -37.84 5.94
N ARG A 717 30.00 -38.52 6.31
CA ARG A 717 28.76 -37.83 6.67
C ARG A 717 29.10 -36.86 7.78
N ILE A 718 29.08 -35.57 7.46
CA ILE A 718 29.04 -34.50 8.44
C ILE A 718 27.73 -34.71 9.22
N ASN A 719 27.82 -35.30 10.40
CA ASN A 719 26.73 -35.25 11.38
C ASN A 719 26.63 -33.78 11.81
N MET A 720 25.80 -33.01 11.10
CA MET A 720 25.33 -31.72 11.58
C MET A 720 24.58 -31.96 12.88
N LEU A 721 25.19 -31.52 14.00
CA LEU A 721 24.46 -31.25 15.21
C LEU A 721 23.46 -30.14 14.88
N SER A 722 22.20 -30.54 14.69
CA SER A 722 21.05 -29.66 14.67
C SER A 722 21.15 -28.68 15.85
N GLN A 723 21.53 -27.44 15.56
CA GLN A 723 21.41 -26.33 16.51
C GLN A 723 19.97 -25.81 16.54
N ASN A 724 18.99 -26.72 16.61
CA ASN A 724 17.66 -26.40 17.12
C ASN A 724 17.60 -26.80 18.60
N ARG A 725 18.39 -26.14 19.45
CA ARG A 725 18.07 -26.02 20.87
C ARG A 725 17.30 -24.72 21.10
N GLY A 726 16.17 -24.59 20.41
CA GLY A 726 15.06 -23.73 20.82
C GLY A 726 14.13 -24.53 21.72
N GLY A 727 14.62 -24.94 22.89
CA GLY A 727 13.81 -25.56 23.93
C GLY A 727 13.46 -24.50 24.98
N ALA A 728 12.17 -24.26 25.18
CA ALA A 728 11.66 -23.32 26.17
C ALA A 728 12.21 -23.64 27.59
N GLY A 729 12.86 -22.67 28.21
CA GLY A 729 13.16 -22.69 29.65
C GLY A 729 14.64 -22.64 30.03
N CYS A 730 15.29 -21.50 29.84
CA CYS A 730 16.44 -21.11 30.67
C CYS A 730 16.22 -19.68 31.16
N SER A 731 15.40 -19.58 32.21
CA SER A 731 15.27 -18.40 33.04
C SER A 731 16.61 -18.01 33.65
N THR A 732 16.82 -16.71 33.74
CA THR A 732 17.90 -16.02 34.44
C THR A 732 18.21 -16.63 35.80
N SER A 733 19.44 -17.08 36.01
CA SER A 733 20.02 -17.13 37.36
C SER A 733 21.47 -16.66 37.32
N SER A 734 21.70 -15.67 38.17
CA SER A 734 22.96 -15.03 38.53
C SER A 734 23.81 -16.03 39.30
N ALA A 735 25.05 -16.28 38.88
CA ALA A 735 26.19 -16.50 39.78
C ALA A 735 27.48 -16.66 38.97
N SER A 736 28.49 -15.93 39.44
CA SER A 736 29.90 -16.05 39.14
C SER A 736 30.44 -17.47 39.32
N GLU A 737 31.04 -18.04 38.26
CA GLU A 737 32.08 -19.06 38.40
C GLU A 737 33.34 -18.61 37.66
N ILE A 738 34.43 -18.63 38.41
CA ILE A 738 35.79 -18.31 38.00
C ILE A 738 36.44 -19.60 37.50
N SER A 739 37.15 -19.51 36.36
CA SER A 739 38.15 -20.46 35.84
C SER A 739 37.66 -21.78 35.22
N PRO A 740 38.45 -22.43 34.32
CA PRO A 740 39.83 -22.11 33.94
C PRO A 740 40.06 -21.85 32.45
N SER A 741 41.21 -21.23 32.16
CA SER A 741 41.80 -21.05 30.85
C SER A 741 41.69 -22.33 29.99
N TYR A 742 40.88 -22.27 28.94
CA TYR A 742 40.93 -23.25 27.86
C TYR A 742 42.31 -23.13 27.20
N GLY A 743 43.19 -24.03 27.61
CA GLY A 743 44.43 -24.31 26.94
C GLY A 743 44.15 -24.53 25.45
N ILE A 744 44.98 -23.86 24.67
CA ILE A 744 45.11 -23.94 23.22
C ILE A 744 45.36 -25.41 22.86
N ALA A 745 44.29 -26.18 22.72
CA ALA A 745 44.26 -27.29 21.79
C ALA A 745 44.11 -26.62 20.42
N VAL A 746 45.25 -26.29 19.80
CA VAL A 746 45.30 -26.19 18.34
C VAL A 746 45.00 -27.61 17.87
N ASP A 747 43.71 -27.96 17.83
CA ASP A 747 43.23 -28.87 16.81
C ASP A 747 43.81 -28.31 15.53
N ARG A 748 44.74 -29.06 14.94
CA ARG A 748 45.13 -28.87 13.55
C ARG A 748 43.84 -29.00 12.78
N SER A 749 43.13 -27.89 12.64
CA SER A 749 41.88 -27.78 11.94
C SER A 749 42.16 -28.39 10.59
N SER A 750 41.57 -29.56 10.35
CA SER A 750 41.32 -30.05 9.01
C SER A 750 40.94 -28.83 8.18
N SER A 751 41.70 -28.57 7.11
CA SER A 751 41.42 -27.49 6.18
C SER A 751 39.93 -27.55 5.85
N ARG A 752 39.12 -26.65 6.43
CA ARG A 752 37.68 -26.67 6.18
C ARG A 752 37.52 -26.28 4.71
N SER A 753 37.20 -27.27 3.89
CA SER A 753 36.85 -27.08 2.49
C SER A 753 35.69 -26.07 2.41
N MET A 754 35.81 -25.08 1.53
CA MET A 754 34.75 -24.10 1.29
C MET A 754 33.54 -24.78 0.68
N SER A 755 32.36 -24.62 1.30
CA SER A 755 31.10 -25.19 0.82
C SER A 755 30.37 -24.23 -0.14
N TRP A 756 29.38 -24.76 -0.87
CA TRP A 756 28.48 -23.94 -1.68
C TRP A 756 27.78 -22.87 -0.82
N GLN A 757 27.36 -23.24 0.40
CA GLN A 757 26.70 -22.35 1.34
C GLN A 757 27.63 -21.20 1.74
N ASP A 758 28.93 -21.45 1.93
CA ASP A 758 29.90 -20.40 2.27
C ASP A 758 30.03 -19.36 1.15
N VAL A 759 30.02 -19.80 -0.12
CA VAL A 759 30.06 -18.92 -1.30
C VAL A 759 28.82 -18.03 -1.34
N TYR A 760 27.64 -18.63 -1.26
CA TYR A 760 26.37 -17.90 -1.32
C TYR A 760 26.15 -16.99 -0.10
N SER A 761 26.60 -17.39 1.08
CA SER A 761 26.48 -16.59 2.31
C SER A 761 27.23 -15.25 2.22
N ILE A 762 28.27 -15.14 1.39
CA ILE A 762 28.93 -13.86 1.11
C ILE A 762 27.96 -12.90 0.41
N ALA A 763 27.34 -13.34 -0.69
CA ALA A 763 26.37 -12.54 -1.43
C ALA A 763 25.12 -12.22 -0.60
N VAL A 764 24.62 -13.18 0.19
CA VAL A 764 23.46 -12.95 1.08
C VAL A 764 23.75 -11.87 2.12
N ARG A 765 24.91 -11.88 2.76
CA ARG A 765 25.31 -10.85 3.73
C ARG A 765 25.35 -9.46 3.11
N TRP A 766 25.92 -9.35 1.91
CA TRP A 766 25.94 -8.11 1.14
C TRP A 766 24.53 -7.66 0.76
N ARG A 767 23.66 -8.58 0.35
CA ARG A 767 22.27 -8.27 0.04
C ARG A 767 21.51 -7.76 1.27
N GLN A 768 21.68 -8.40 2.43
CA GLN A 768 21.05 -8.03 3.71
C GLN A 768 21.39 -6.60 4.17
N ILE A 769 22.65 -6.17 4.02
CA ILE A 769 23.07 -4.82 4.45
C ILE A 769 22.72 -3.73 3.43
N SER A 770 22.50 -4.09 2.16
CA SER A 770 22.25 -3.12 1.09
C SER A 770 20.90 -2.43 1.19
N GLU A 771 19.83 -3.20 1.31
CA GLU A 771 18.47 -2.66 1.40
C GLU A 771 17.85 -3.13 2.73
N PRO A 772 18.05 -2.38 3.83
CA PRO A 772 17.62 -2.83 5.15
C PRO A 772 16.10 -3.04 5.26
N CYS A 773 15.32 -2.39 4.39
CA CYS A 773 13.87 -2.58 4.30
C CYS A 773 13.44 -3.92 3.72
N ASP A 774 14.33 -4.63 3.02
CA ASP A 774 14.05 -5.94 2.45
C ASP A 774 14.40 -7.07 3.44
N PRO A 775 13.42 -7.91 3.85
CA PRO A 775 13.69 -9.07 4.69
C PRO A 775 14.33 -10.18 3.85
N VAL A 776 15.66 -10.19 3.78
CA VAL A 776 16.46 -11.24 3.12
C VAL A 776 17.01 -12.18 4.17
N VAL A 777 16.38 -13.34 4.34
CA VAL A 777 16.75 -14.35 5.34
C VAL A 777 16.74 -15.74 4.73
N TRP A 778 17.54 -16.64 5.26
CA TRP A 778 17.53 -18.04 4.86
C TRP A 778 16.26 -18.73 5.36
N VAL A 779 15.51 -19.37 4.47
CA VAL A 779 14.19 -19.92 4.81
C VAL A 779 14.27 -21.06 5.82
N ASN A 780 15.33 -21.88 5.78
CA ASN A 780 15.59 -22.91 6.80
C ASN A 780 15.95 -22.36 8.19
N LYS A 781 16.14 -21.04 8.32
CA LYS A 781 16.38 -20.33 9.58
C LYS A 781 15.13 -19.62 10.09
N LEU A 782 13.97 -19.84 9.46
CA LEU A 782 12.66 -19.48 9.99
C LEU A 782 12.15 -20.56 10.96
N SER A 783 11.16 -20.21 11.78
CA SER A 783 10.56 -21.09 12.78
C SER A 783 9.58 -22.10 12.17
N GLU A 784 8.30 -22.05 12.54
CA GLU A 784 7.30 -23.05 12.14
C GLU A 784 7.08 -23.07 10.62
N GLU A 785 7.35 -21.95 9.94
CA GLU A 785 7.12 -21.76 8.51
C GLU A 785 8.05 -22.52 7.58
N PHE A 786 9.26 -22.83 8.04
CA PHE A 786 10.10 -23.74 7.27
C PHE A 786 9.41 -25.10 7.10
N ASN A 787 8.68 -25.54 8.13
CA ASN A 787 7.94 -26.80 8.08
C ASN A 787 6.66 -26.70 7.24
N SER A 788 6.00 -25.54 7.19
CA SER A 788 4.78 -25.33 6.39
C SER A 788 5.05 -25.03 4.90
N GLY A 789 6.29 -24.72 4.53
CA GLY A 789 6.68 -24.42 3.16
C GLY A 789 6.60 -22.93 2.81
N PHE A 790 7.38 -22.10 3.51
CA PHE A 790 7.58 -20.70 3.13
C PHE A 790 8.11 -20.60 1.70
N GLY A 791 7.53 -19.73 0.88
CA GLY A 791 7.97 -19.49 -0.49
C GLY A 791 7.43 -18.16 -1.01
N SER A 792 8.23 -17.45 -1.80
CA SER A 792 7.81 -16.18 -2.40
C SER A 792 6.67 -16.42 -3.39
N HIS A 793 5.59 -15.68 -3.23
CA HIS A 793 4.50 -15.61 -4.19
C HIS A 793 4.80 -14.49 -5.20
N THR A 794 4.90 -14.86 -6.48
CA THR A 794 5.28 -13.96 -7.57
C THR A 794 4.19 -13.98 -8.64
N PRO A 795 3.18 -13.09 -8.55
CA PRO A 795 2.07 -13.06 -9.49
C PRO A 795 2.47 -12.43 -10.83
N MET A 796 1.97 -13.02 -11.91
CA MET A 796 1.96 -12.41 -13.25
C MET A 796 0.63 -11.69 -13.49
N ILE A 797 -0.46 -12.25 -12.95
CA ILE A 797 -1.80 -11.65 -12.91
C ILE A 797 -2.29 -11.69 -11.47
N LEU A 798 -2.87 -10.59 -10.99
CA LEU A 798 -3.52 -10.48 -9.68
C LEU A 798 -4.91 -9.88 -9.84
N GLY A 799 -5.95 -10.71 -9.80
CA GLY A 799 -7.30 -10.33 -10.18
C GLY A 799 -7.36 -10.07 -11.69
N GLN A 800 -7.68 -8.84 -12.09
CA GLN A 800 -7.57 -8.37 -13.48
C GLN A 800 -6.26 -7.63 -13.76
N ALA A 801 -5.48 -7.31 -12.72
CA ALA A 801 -4.25 -6.54 -12.88
C ALA A 801 -3.11 -7.40 -13.43
N LYS A 802 -2.44 -6.89 -14.47
CA LYS A 802 -1.22 -7.50 -15.03
C LYS A 802 0.00 -6.90 -14.35
N VAL A 803 0.81 -7.75 -13.73
CA VAL A 803 1.99 -7.30 -12.96
C VAL A 803 3.11 -6.96 -13.93
N VAL A 804 3.39 -5.66 -14.12
CA VAL A 804 4.37 -5.11 -15.08
C VAL A 804 5.67 -5.92 -15.18
N ARG A 805 6.23 -6.28 -14.02
CA ARG A 805 7.54 -6.95 -13.92
C ARG A 805 7.54 -8.39 -14.46
N TYR A 806 6.44 -9.11 -14.28
CA TYR A 806 6.40 -10.57 -14.46
C TYR A 806 5.42 -11.02 -15.56
N PHE A 807 4.43 -10.19 -15.89
CA PHE A 807 3.49 -10.46 -16.97
C PHE A 807 4.15 -10.80 -18.33
N PRO A 808 5.33 -10.25 -18.71
CA PRO A 808 6.01 -10.70 -19.93
C PRO A 808 6.30 -12.21 -20.01
N ASN A 809 6.34 -12.92 -18.87
CA ASN A 809 6.52 -14.37 -18.81
C ASN A 809 5.20 -15.16 -18.78
N TYR A 810 4.04 -14.50 -18.86
CA TYR A 810 2.71 -15.10 -18.75
C TYR A 810 2.49 -16.25 -19.76
N GLU A 811 2.69 -15.98 -21.05
CA GLU A 811 2.41 -16.97 -22.11
C GLU A 811 3.30 -18.20 -21.96
N ARG A 812 4.61 -17.98 -21.74
CA ARG A 812 5.57 -19.07 -21.50
C ARG A 812 5.20 -19.89 -20.27
N THR A 813 4.76 -19.24 -19.20
CA THR A 813 4.38 -19.95 -17.97
C THR A 813 3.10 -20.75 -18.17
N LEU A 814 2.12 -20.23 -18.93
CA LEU A 814 0.92 -20.95 -19.32
C LEU A 814 1.27 -22.18 -20.18
N ASP A 815 2.17 -22.05 -21.15
CA ASP A 815 2.63 -23.16 -21.99
C ASP A 815 3.37 -24.25 -21.20
N ILE A 816 4.22 -23.85 -20.26
CA ILE A 816 4.88 -24.78 -19.35
C ILE A 816 3.87 -25.45 -18.43
N ALA A 817 2.88 -24.72 -17.89
CA ALA A 817 1.81 -25.30 -17.09
C ALA A 817 1.06 -26.37 -17.88
N LYS A 818 0.61 -26.08 -19.11
CA LYS A 818 -0.05 -27.04 -20.00
C LYS A 818 0.82 -28.27 -20.25
N THR A 819 2.11 -28.08 -20.51
CA THR A 819 3.07 -29.16 -20.77
C THR A 819 3.25 -30.06 -19.54
N VAL A 820 3.45 -29.46 -18.37
CA VAL A 820 3.61 -30.19 -17.09
C VAL A 820 2.34 -30.95 -16.74
N ILE A 821 1.17 -30.34 -16.93
CA ILE A 821 -0.13 -30.97 -16.68
C ILE A 821 -0.34 -32.18 -17.59
N LYS A 822 -0.02 -32.03 -18.88
CA LYS A 822 -0.11 -33.13 -19.86
C LYS A 822 0.77 -34.31 -19.48
N GLU A 823 2.03 -34.05 -19.14
CA GLU A 823 3.00 -35.09 -18.79
C GLU A 823 2.62 -35.81 -17.49
N LYS A 824 2.26 -35.06 -16.44
CA LYS A 824 1.88 -35.65 -15.15
C LYS A 824 0.48 -36.27 -15.16
N SER A 825 -0.41 -35.80 -16.02
CA SER A 825 -1.84 -36.18 -16.08
C SER A 825 -2.64 -35.87 -14.79
N TYR A 826 -2.10 -35.06 -13.90
CA TYR A 826 -2.78 -34.60 -12.68
C TYR A 826 -2.26 -33.23 -12.24
N VAL A 827 -3.07 -32.55 -11.43
CA VAL A 827 -2.72 -31.33 -10.68
C VAL A 827 -3.08 -31.50 -9.20
N TYR A 828 -2.69 -30.55 -8.37
CA TYR A 828 -3.06 -30.53 -6.95
C TYR A 828 -4.06 -29.43 -6.69
N SER A 829 -5.09 -29.71 -5.90
CA SER A 829 -6.02 -28.70 -5.41
C SER A 829 -5.35 -27.81 -4.35
N LYS A 830 -6.04 -26.74 -3.96
CA LYS A 830 -5.64 -25.87 -2.84
C LYS A 830 -5.43 -26.62 -1.51
N THR A 831 -6.05 -27.79 -1.31
CA THR A 831 -5.89 -28.64 -0.12
C THR A 831 -4.87 -29.77 -0.33
N ASP A 832 -4.03 -29.66 -1.36
CA ASP A 832 -3.02 -30.65 -1.77
C ASP A 832 -3.60 -32.02 -2.15
N GLN A 833 -4.89 -32.08 -2.56
CA GLN A 833 -5.51 -33.30 -3.09
C GLN A 833 -5.23 -33.44 -4.59
N ILE A 834 -5.03 -34.67 -5.07
CA ILE A 834 -4.71 -34.93 -6.47
C ILE A 834 -6.00 -34.88 -7.32
N ILE A 835 -6.04 -33.97 -8.28
CA ILE A 835 -7.05 -33.90 -9.33
C ILE A 835 -6.50 -34.61 -10.56
N ARG A 836 -7.02 -35.80 -10.87
CA ARG A 836 -6.59 -36.56 -12.06
C ARG A 836 -7.34 -36.06 -13.29
N LEU A 837 -6.59 -35.65 -14.31
CA LEU A 837 -7.13 -35.10 -15.56
C LEU A 837 -7.15 -36.12 -16.70
N SER A 838 -6.76 -37.36 -16.44
CA SER A 838 -6.71 -38.45 -17.44
C SER A 838 -8.09 -38.94 -17.95
N LYS A 839 -9.19 -38.35 -17.47
CA LYS A 839 -10.56 -38.74 -17.84
C LYS A 839 -11.20 -37.64 -18.69
N ASP A 840 -12.19 -38.04 -19.49
CA ASP A 840 -13.15 -37.13 -20.12
C ASP A 840 -12.58 -36.14 -21.15
N GLY A 841 -11.42 -36.42 -21.76
CA GLY A 841 -10.83 -35.53 -22.77
C GLY A 841 -10.22 -34.23 -22.22
N LYS A 842 -10.12 -34.10 -20.89
CA LYS A 842 -9.61 -32.89 -20.23
C LYS A 842 -8.16 -32.56 -20.61
N LEU A 843 -7.31 -33.56 -20.86
CA LEU A 843 -5.92 -33.31 -21.27
C LEU A 843 -5.85 -32.65 -22.65
N GLU A 844 -6.70 -33.05 -23.58
CA GLU A 844 -6.84 -32.39 -24.87
C GLU A 844 -7.33 -30.95 -24.68
N GLU A 845 -8.33 -30.72 -23.83
CA GLU A 845 -8.83 -29.36 -23.53
C GLU A 845 -7.77 -28.46 -22.89
N VAL A 846 -6.96 -28.98 -21.95
CA VAL A 846 -5.83 -28.24 -21.34
C VAL A 846 -4.86 -27.73 -22.41
N ILE A 847 -4.56 -28.53 -23.44
CA ILE A 847 -3.65 -28.12 -24.51
C ILE A 847 -4.24 -26.97 -25.34
N HIS A 848 -5.56 -26.94 -25.52
CA HIS A 848 -6.28 -25.92 -26.27
C HIS A 848 -6.64 -24.68 -25.44
N ALA A 849 -6.36 -24.67 -24.13
CA ALA A 849 -6.56 -23.51 -23.29
C ALA A 849 -5.64 -22.35 -23.73
N ASN A 850 -6.25 -21.25 -24.15
CA ASN A 850 -5.54 -20.05 -24.62
C ASN A 850 -5.34 -19.02 -23.49
N SER A 851 -6.15 -19.11 -22.44
CA SER A 851 -6.10 -18.24 -21.28
C SER A 851 -6.09 -19.03 -19.96
N VAL A 852 -5.75 -18.35 -18.87
CA VAL A 852 -5.91 -18.90 -17.53
C VAL A 852 -7.38 -19.16 -17.17
N SER A 853 -8.32 -18.39 -17.74
CA SER A 853 -9.75 -18.66 -17.55
C SER A 853 -10.15 -20.00 -18.17
N ASP A 854 -9.71 -20.27 -19.41
CA ASP A 854 -9.94 -21.55 -20.07
C ASP A 854 -9.33 -22.70 -19.27
N LEU A 855 -8.08 -22.53 -18.84
CA LEU A 855 -7.38 -23.54 -18.06
C LEU A 855 -8.08 -23.83 -16.72
N TYR A 856 -8.56 -22.77 -16.04
CA TYR A 856 -9.33 -22.92 -14.81
C TYR A 856 -10.65 -23.66 -15.07
N ASN A 857 -11.37 -23.33 -16.15
CA ASN A 857 -12.63 -23.98 -16.50
C ASN A 857 -12.48 -25.48 -16.78
N VAL A 858 -11.37 -25.89 -17.42
CA VAL A 858 -11.08 -27.31 -17.68
C VAL A 858 -10.79 -28.08 -16.39
N VAL A 859 -10.01 -27.50 -15.47
CA VAL A 859 -9.70 -28.14 -14.18
C VAL A 859 -10.93 -28.14 -13.26
N GLY A 860 -11.61 -26.99 -13.15
CA GLY A 860 -12.85 -26.78 -12.42
C GLY A 860 -12.70 -26.19 -11.02
N GLU A 861 -11.48 -26.05 -10.49
CA GLU A 861 -11.22 -25.53 -9.15
C GLU A 861 -9.81 -24.93 -9.02
N ASP A 862 -9.56 -24.17 -7.94
CA ASP A 862 -8.23 -23.65 -7.58
C ASP A 862 -7.19 -24.78 -7.54
N PHE A 863 -6.12 -24.64 -8.31
CA PHE A 863 -5.11 -25.68 -8.41
C PHE A 863 -3.68 -25.14 -8.51
N TRP A 864 -2.73 -26.05 -8.32
CA TRP A 864 -1.33 -25.81 -8.59
C TRP A 864 -0.67 -27.04 -9.22
N SER A 865 0.39 -26.80 -9.98
CA SER A 865 1.22 -27.83 -10.59
C SER A 865 2.69 -27.47 -10.47
N SER A 866 3.54 -28.42 -10.09
CA SER A 866 4.98 -28.20 -9.97
C SER A 866 5.71 -28.53 -11.27
N THR A 867 6.61 -27.65 -11.71
CA THR A 867 7.66 -28.03 -12.66
C THR A 867 8.59 -29.06 -12.00
N TRP A 868 9.52 -29.63 -12.77
CA TRP A 868 10.55 -30.50 -12.25
C TRP A 868 11.92 -30.09 -12.76
N CYS A 869 12.96 -30.49 -12.03
CA CYS A 869 14.35 -30.31 -12.42
C CYS A 869 15.05 -31.66 -12.40
N ASN A 870 15.75 -32.00 -13.48
CA ASN A 870 16.56 -33.22 -13.52
C ASN A 870 17.76 -33.09 -12.56
N SER A 871 17.89 -34.03 -11.63
CA SER A 871 19.00 -34.07 -10.66
C SER A 871 20.28 -34.57 -11.33
N THR A 872 21.40 -33.91 -11.05
CA THR A 872 22.75 -34.43 -11.34
C THR A 872 23.38 -35.13 -10.14
N ALA A 873 22.88 -34.89 -8.92
CA ALA A 873 23.31 -35.59 -7.72
C ALA A 873 22.77 -37.03 -7.62
N PHE A 874 21.55 -37.24 -8.09
CA PHE A 874 20.83 -38.50 -7.99
C PHE A 874 20.34 -38.92 -9.37
N GLU A 875 21.00 -39.92 -9.95
CA GLU A 875 20.67 -40.44 -11.27
C GLU A 875 19.18 -40.86 -11.35
N GLY A 876 18.47 -40.32 -12.34
CA GLY A 876 17.05 -40.59 -12.58
C GLY A 876 16.08 -39.88 -11.63
N LYS A 877 16.55 -39.10 -10.64
CA LYS A 877 15.66 -38.36 -9.75
C LYS A 877 15.22 -37.05 -10.38
N GLN A 878 13.93 -36.77 -10.32
CA GLN A 878 13.35 -35.46 -10.63
C GLN A 878 13.10 -34.71 -9.32
N LEU A 879 13.74 -33.56 -9.17
CA LEU A 879 13.51 -32.65 -8.06
C LEU A 879 12.23 -31.84 -8.32
N GLU A 880 11.48 -31.51 -7.28
CA GLU A 880 10.36 -30.57 -7.41
C GLU A 880 10.91 -29.19 -7.82
N GLY A 881 10.46 -28.66 -8.95
CA GLY A 881 10.78 -27.32 -9.42
C GLY A 881 9.84 -26.28 -8.79
N THR A 882 9.48 -25.25 -9.52
CA THR A 882 8.59 -24.19 -9.04
C THR A 882 7.12 -24.60 -9.21
N ARG A 883 6.25 -24.21 -8.27
CA ARG A 883 4.79 -24.42 -8.43
C ARG A 883 4.21 -23.27 -9.22
N ILE A 884 3.46 -23.59 -10.26
CA ILE A 884 2.58 -22.67 -10.97
C ILE A 884 1.20 -22.80 -10.32
N THR A 885 0.65 -21.70 -9.84
CA THR A 885 -0.63 -21.65 -9.11
C THR A 885 -1.64 -20.84 -9.91
N LEU A 886 -2.88 -21.33 -9.95
CA LEU A 886 -4.01 -20.63 -10.55
C LEU A 886 -5.19 -20.66 -9.57
N VAL A 887 -5.55 -19.47 -9.08
CA VAL A 887 -6.59 -19.27 -8.06
C VAL A 887 -7.61 -18.28 -8.59
N LYS A 888 -8.90 -18.58 -8.48
CA LYS A 888 -9.96 -17.64 -8.86
C LYS A 888 -10.10 -16.53 -7.81
N MET A 889 -10.14 -15.28 -8.27
CA MET A 889 -10.29 -14.08 -7.44
C MET A 889 -11.52 -13.30 -7.85
N GLY A 890 -12.61 -13.42 -7.09
CA GLY A 890 -13.89 -12.80 -7.45
C GLY A 890 -14.53 -13.48 -8.67
N GLU A 891 -15.37 -12.75 -9.41
CA GLU A 891 -16.09 -13.29 -10.56
C GLU A 891 -15.20 -13.41 -11.81
N ASN A 892 -14.45 -12.34 -12.11
CA ASN A 892 -13.74 -12.16 -13.38
C ASN A 892 -12.20 -12.15 -13.25
N GLY A 893 -11.67 -12.22 -12.03
CA GLY A 893 -10.23 -12.13 -11.76
C GLY A 893 -9.56 -13.47 -11.45
N PHE A 894 -8.25 -13.54 -11.70
CA PHE A 894 -7.42 -14.69 -11.35
C PHE A 894 -6.10 -14.26 -10.71
N ASP A 895 -5.62 -15.05 -9.76
CA ASP A 895 -4.23 -15.02 -9.31
C ASP A 895 -3.46 -16.14 -10.03
N PHE A 896 -2.68 -15.74 -11.04
CA PHE A 896 -1.80 -16.63 -11.78
C PHE A 896 -0.35 -16.28 -11.46
N ALA A 897 0.31 -17.19 -10.74
CA ALA A 897 1.58 -16.91 -10.08
C ALA A 897 2.51 -18.11 -10.08
N ILE A 898 3.79 -17.82 -9.82
CA ILE A 898 4.76 -18.84 -9.41
C ILE A 898 4.99 -18.77 -7.90
N ARG A 899 5.12 -19.95 -7.27
CA ARG A 899 5.45 -20.11 -5.86
C ARG A 899 6.43 -21.27 -5.68
N THR A 900 7.51 -21.03 -4.94
CA THR A 900 8.54 -22.05 -4.71
C THR A 900 8.63 -22.33 -3.21
N PRO A 901 7.79 -23.21 -2.65
CA PRO A 901 7.80 -23.49 -1.22
C PRO A 901 9.07 -24.26 -0.84
N CYS A 902 9.79 -23.77 0.17
CA CYS A 902 10.98 -24.41 0.73
C CYS A 902 10.59 -25.25 1.95
N THR A 903 10.21 -26.51 1.72
CA THR A 903 9.98 -27.50 2.78
C THR A 903 11.28 -28.18 3.22
N PRO A 904 11.33 -28.86 4.38
CA PRO A 904 12.54 -29.55 4.82
C PRO A 904 13.02 -30.63 3.85
N ALA A 905 12.10 -31.41 3.27
CA ALA A 905 12.43 -32.44 2.28
C ALA A 905 13.02 -31.83 1.00
N ARG A 906 12.44 -30.74 0.50
CA ARG A 906 12.98 -30.00 -0.66
C ARG A 906 14.35 -29.42 -0.34
N TRP A 907 14.53 -28.89 0.87
CA TRP A 907 15.81 -28.36 1.30
C TRP A 907 16.91 -29.42 1.26
N GLU A 908 16.67 -30.61 1.81
CA GLU A 908 17.64 -31.71 1.77
C GLU A 908 18.01 -32.11 0.34
N ASP A 909 17.02 -32.15 -0.55
CA ASP A 909 17.21 -32.48 -1.96
C ASP A 909 18.09 -31.45 -2.70
N TYR A 910 17.78 -30.17 -2.55
CA TYR A 910 18.53 -29.10 -3.21
C TYR A 910 19.88 -28.82 -2.53
N ASP A 911 20.03 -29.02 -1.22
CA ASP A 911 21.33 -28.92 -0.54
C ASP A 911 22.31 -29.96 -1.11
N ALA A 912 21.87 -31.21 -1.29
CA ALA A 912 22.66 -32.25 -1.93
C ALA A 912 22.98 -31.92 -3.40
N GLU A 913 22.02 -31.36 -4.15
CA GLU A 913 22.23 -30.96 -5.54
C GLU A 913 23.23 -29.81 -5.66
N MET A 914 23.11 -28.78 -4.82
CA MET A 914 24.03 -27.64 -4.77
C MET A 914 25.44 -28.07 -4.35
N ALA A 915 25.57 -29.02 -3.43
CA ALA A 915 26.85 -29.59 -3.04
C ALA A 915 27.53 -30.34 -4.20
N MET A 916 26.76 -31.12 -4.97
CA MET A 916 27.25 -31.82 -6.15
C MET A 916 27.63 -30.86 -7.29
N ALA A 917 26.82 -29.83 -7.55
CA ALA A 917 27.13 -28.81 -8.54
C ALA A 917 28.42 -28.04 -8.19
N TRP A 918 28.62 -27.72 -6.91
CA TRP A 918 29.84 -27.09 -6.41
C TRP A 918 31.07 -28.01 -6.54
N GLU A 919 30.94 -29.30 -6.21
CA GLU A 919 32.02 -30.27 -6.40
C GLU A 919 32.37 -30.42 -7.89
N ALA A 920 31.37 -30.48 -8.78
CA ALA A 920 31.56 -30.56 -10.22
C ALA A 920 32.34 -29.33 -10.75
N LEU A 921 31.99 -28.12 -10.31
CA LEU A 921 32.73 -26.91 -10.65
C LEU A 921 34.17 -26.94 -10.14
N CYS A 922 34.37 -27.34 -8.87
CA CYS A 922 35.70 -27.46 -8.30
C CYS A 922 36.57 -28.48 -9.06
N ASN A 923 36.01 -29.62 -9.44
CA ASN A 923 36.71 -30.64 -10.21
C ASN A 923 37.04 -30.16 -11.65
N ALA A 924 36.14 -29.39 -12.28
CA ALA A 924 36.35 -28.83 -13.61
C ALA A 924 37.48 -27.78 -13.66
N TYR A 925 37.64 -26.98 -12.59
CA TYR A 925 38.64 -25.90 -12.56
C TYR A 925 39.95 -26.27 -11.81
N CYS A 926 39.88 -26.95 -10.66
CA CYS A 926 41.03 -27.14 -9.76
C CYS A 926 42.02 -28.25 -10.18
N GLY A 927 41.85 -28.81 -11.37
CA GLY A 927 42.77 -29.78 -11.98
C GLY A 927 43.78 -29.11 -12.92
N GLU A 928 43.86 -29.63 -14.15
CA GLU A 928 44.77 -29.15 -15.21
C GLU A 928 44.42 -27.73 -15.70
N ASN A 929 43.14 -27.35 -15.59
CA ASN A 929 42.61 -26.08 -16.09
C ASN A 929 42.88 -24.89 -15.16
N TYR A 930 43.43 -25.13 -13.96
CA TYR A 930 43.58 -24.09 -12.95
C TYR A 930 44.47 -22.95 -13.44
N GLY A 931 43.94 -21.73 -13.43
CA GLY A 931 44.65 -20.55 -13.92
C GLY A 931 44.70 -20.41 -15.44
N SER A 932 44.07 -21.32 -16.19
CA SER A 932 43.93 -21.18 -17.64
C SER A 932 43.19 -19.88 -18.00
N THR A 933 43.53 -19.35 -19.17
CA THR A 933 42.86 -18.23 -19.82
C THR A 933 42.30 -18.62 -21.18
N ASP A 934 42.43 -19.89 -21.56
CA ASP A 934 41.92 -20.43 -22.81
C ASP A 934 40.43 -20.78 -22.65
N PHE A 935 39.57 -20.12 -23.43
CA PHE A 935 38.14 -20.34 -23.36
C PHE A 935 37.72 -21.75 -23.77
N ASP A 936 38.44 -22.39 -24.69
CA ASP A 936 38.11 -23.75 -25.13
C ASP A 936 38.31 -24.74 -23.97
N VAL A 937 39.41 -24.56 -23.22
CA VAL A 937 39.70 -25.33 -22.00
C VAL A 937 38.70 -25.03 -20.88
N LEU A 938 38.21 -23.79 -20.79
CA LEU A 938 37.29 -23.33 -19.74
C LEU A 938 35.80 -23.55 -20.07
N GLU A 939 35.44 -24.18 -21.17
CA GLU A 939 34.03 -24.44 -21.52
C GLU A 939 33.29 -25.20 -20.41
N ASN A 940 33.85 -26.32 -19.95
CA ASN A 940 33.26 -27.13 -18.88
C ASN A 940 33.13 -26.36 -17.55
N VAL A 941 34.00 -25.38 -17.31
CA VAL A 941 33.97 -24.53 -16.10
C VAL A 941 32.79 -23.57 -16.18
N ARG A 942 32.61 -22.92 -17.33
CA ARG A 942 31.49 -22.00 -17.58
C ARG A 942 30.15 -22.74 -17.50
N ASP A 943 30.06 -23.93 -18.11
CA ASP A 943 28.85 -24.76 -18.06
C ASP A 943 28.53 -25.20 -16.62
N ALA A 944 29.54 -25.58 -15.82
CA ALA A 944 29.35 -25.94 -14.41
C ALA A 944 28.86 -24.75 -13.56
N ILE A 945 29.37 -23.53 -13.81
CA ILE A 945 28.87 -22.30 -13.15
C ILE A 945 27.38 -22.07 -13.51
N LEU A 946 27.01 -22.22 -14.77
CA LEU A 946 25.63 -22.06 -15.22
C LEU A 946 24.70 -23.12 -14.61
N ARG A 947 25.11 -24.38 -14.54
CA ARG A 947 24.33 -25.44 -13.85
C ARG A 947 24.13 -25.14 -12.37
N MET A 948 25.17 -24.68 -11.67
CA MET A 948 25.06 -24.27 -10.26
C MET A 948 24.08 -23.10 -10.10
N THR A 949 24.04 -22.18 -11.06
CA THR A 949 23.10 -21.05 -11.09
C THR A 949 21.66 -21.51 -11.34
N TYR A 950 21.47 -22.47 -12.26
CA TYR A 950 20.17 -23.09 -12.55
C TYR A 950 19.53 -23.71 -11.31
N TYR A 951 20.29 -24.53 -10.57
CA TYR A 951 19.78 -25.18 -9.37
C TYR A 951 19.48 -24.18 -8.27
N TRP A 952 20.27 -23.11 -8.13
CA TRP A 952 19.98 -22.04 -7.18
C TRP A 952 18.64 -21.33 -7.47
N TYR A 953 18.36 -21.02 -8.75
CA TYR A 953 17.11 -20.39 -9.13
C TYR A 953 15.89 -21.28 -8.99
N ASN A 954 16.04 -22.60 -9.11
CA ASN A 954 14.97 -23.54 -8.78
C ASN A 954 14.87 -23.84 -7.27
N PHE A 955 15.96 -23.69 -6.52
CA PHE A 955 15.95 -23.87 -5.07
C PHE A 955 15.22 -22.72 -4.35
N MET A 956 15.52 -21.46 -4.73
CA MET A 956 15.01 -20.24 -4.10
C MET A 956 15.06 -20.22 -2.55
N PRO A 957 16.23 -20.44 -1.92
CA PRO A 957 16.32 -20.70 -0.48
C PRO A 957 16.21 -19.46 0.42
N LEU A 958 15.99 -18.28 -0.15
CA LEU A 958 15.86 -17.02 0.57
C LEU A 958 14.43 -16.50 0.52
N SER A 959 14.02 -15.82 1.59
CA SER A 959 12.70 -15.17 1.65
C SER A 959 12.47 -14.14 0.53
N ARG A 960 13.53 -13.41 0.17
CA ARG A 960 13.61 -12.46 -0.95
C ARG A 960 15.05 -12.40 -1.45
N GLY A 961 15.24 -11.99 -2.71
CA GLY A 961 16.56 -11.67 -3.27
C GLY A 961 17.35 -12.85 -3.86
N SER A 962 16.78 -14.05 -3.93
CA SER A 962 17.42 -15.23 -4.55
C SER A 962 17.90 -14.95 -5.99
N ALA A 963 17.10 -14.25 -6.80
CA ALA A 963 17.43 -13.90 -8.18
C ALA A 963 18.76 -13.11 -8.30
N VAL A 964 18.87 -12.04 -7.51
CA VAL A 964 20.06 -11.18 -7.47
C VAL A 964 21.27 -11.95 -6.94
N VAL A 965 21.10 -12.68 -5.84
CA VAL A 965 22.18 -13.45 -5.21
C VAL A 965 22.75 -14.49 -6.18
N GLY A 966 21.89 -15.21 -6.93
CA GLY A 966 22.32 -16.19 -7.92
C GLY A 966 23.20 -15.58 -9.00
N PHE A 967 22.79 -14.43 -9.55
CA PHE A 967 23.55 -13.75 -10.60
C PHE A 967 24.87 -13.17 -10.06
N VAL A 968 24.87 -12.60 -8.85
CA VAL A 968 26.08 -12.09 -8.19
C VAL A 968 27.11 -13.20 -7.97
N VAL A 969 26.66 -14.38 -7.51
CA VAL A 969 27.55 -15.54 -7.33
C VAL A 969 28.09 -16.01 -8.67
N MET A 970 27.25 -16.08 -9.71
CA MET A 970 27.70 -16.39 -11.07
C MET A 970 28.81 -15.44 -11.54
N LEU A 971 28.65 -14.13 -11.37
CA LEU A 971 29.68 -13.13 -11.69
C LEU A 971 30.96 -13.34 -10.88
N GLY A 972 30.84 -13.60 -9.57
CA GLY A 972 31.98 -13.85 -8.69
C GLY A 972 32.76 -15.12 -9.05
N LEU A 973 32.07 -16.19 -9.47
CA LEU A 973 32.69 -17.44 -9.90
C LEU A 973 33.38 -17.31 -11.26
N LEU A 974 32.76 -16.62 -12.22
CA LEU A 974 33.40 -16.29 -13.50
C LEU A 974 34.67 -15.49 -13.25
N LEU A 975 34.60 -14.46 -12.39
CA LEU A 975 35.72 -13.61 -12.04
C LEU A 975 36.85 -14.41 -11.36
N ALA A 976 36.51 -15.29 -10.41
CA ALA A 976 37.45 -16.22 -9.78
C ALA A 976 38.21 -17.09 -10.80
N ALA A 977 37.53 -17.47 -11.89
CA ALA A 977 38.06 -18.24 -13.00
C ALA A 977 38.73 -17.39 -14.10
N ASN A 978 39.05 -16.12 -13.80
CA ASN A 978 39.68 -15.15 -14.71
C ASN A 978 38.83 -14.73 -15.92
N MET A 979 37.50 -14.77 -15.78
CA MET A 979 36.55 -14.37 -16.82
C MET A 979 35.66 -13.23 -16.30
N GLU A 980 35.68 -12.08 -16.96
CA GLU A 980 34.80 -10.95 -16.63
C GLU A 980 33.68 -10.85 -17.66
N PHE A 981 32.44 -10.81 -17.17
CA PHE A 981 31.29 -10.51 -18.00
C PHE A 981 31.21 -9.00 -18.27
N THR A 982 31.40 -8.63 -19.54
CA THR A 982 31.45 -7.24 -20.00
C THR A 982 30.25 -6.82 -20.85
N GLY A 983 29.25 -7.68 -20.99
CA GLY A 983 28.00 -7.42 -21.70
C GLY A 983 26.87 -6.93 -20.79
N SER A 984 25.65 -6.89 -21.32
CA SER A 984 24.42 -6.67 -20.56
C SER A 984 23.51 -7.88 -20.73
N ILE A 985 22.59 -8.07 -19.79
CA ILE A 985 21.51 -9.05 -19.95
C ILE A 985 20.66 -8.58 -21.14
N PRO A 986 20.27 -9.46 -22.09
CA PRO A 986 19.47 -9.06 -23.24
C PRO A 986 18.14 -8.41 -22.84
N GLN A 987 17.63 -7.53 -23.70
CA GLN A 987 16.34 -6.86 -23.48
C GLN A 987 15.21 -7.88 -23.34
N GLY A 988 14.35 -7.70 -22.33
CA GLY A 988 13.22 -8.59 -22.05
C GLY A 988 13.61 -9.93 -21.40
N PHE A 989 14.90 -10.20 -21.17
CA PHE A 989 15.38 -11.47 -20.65
C PHE A 989 15.50 -11.43 -19.12
N GLN A 990 14.89 -12.40 -18.44
CA GLN A 990 14.98 -12.57 -16.98
C GLN A 990 15.59 -13.94 -16.67
N VAL A 991 16.85 -13.94 -16.21
CA VAL A 991 17.70 -15.14 -16.10
C VAL A 991 17.13 -16.16 -15.09
N ASP A 992 16.51 -15.68 -14.02
CA ASP A 992 15.81 -16.51 -13.04
C ASP A 992 14.59 -17.19 -13.66
N TRP A 993 13.78 -16.49 -14.46
CA TRP A 993 12.65 -17.07 -15.18
C TRP A 993 13.07 -18.08 -16.24
N GLU A 994 14.21 -17.86 -16.91
CA GLU A 994 14.78 -18.88 -17.79
C GLU A 994 15.10 -20.16 -17.04
N ALA A 995 15.68 -20.07 -15.84
CA ALA A 995 15.96 -21.27 -15.05
C ALA A 995 14.68 -21.94 -14.54
N VAL A 996 13.67 -21.16 -14.13
CA VAL A 996 12.41 -21.67 -13.58
C VAL A 996 11.53 -22.33 -14.66
N LEU A 997 11.57 -21.83 -15.89
CA LEU A 997 10.73 -22.32 -17.00
C LEU A 997 11.43 -23.39 -17.86
N ASN A 998 12.75 -23.58 -17.73
CA ASN A 998 13.46 -24.70 -18.37
C ASN A 998 13.48 -25.93 -17.45
N LEU A 999 12.89 -27.03 -17.92
CA LEU A 999 12.80 -28.29 -17.15
C LEU A 999 14.11 -29.08 -17.09
N ASP A 1000 15.05 -28.80 -17.99
CA ASP A 1000 16.36 -29.42 -18.05
C ASP A 1000 17.49 -28.38 -17.87
N PRO A 1001 18.52 -28.68 -17.06
CA PRO A 1001 19.65 -27.78 -16.87
C PRO A 1001 20.39 -27.43 -18.17
N ASN A 1002 20.47 -28.34 -19.15
CA ASN A 1002 21.20 -28.08 -20.40
C ASN A 1002 20.50 -27.02 -21.23
N SER A 1003 19.16 -27.05 -21.31
CA SER A 1003 18.38 -26.04 -22.04
C SER A 1003 18.60 -24.64 -21.46
N PHE A 1004 18.69 -24.52 -20.12
CA PHE A 1004 19.07 -23.27 -19.47
C PHE A 1004 20.51 -22.84 -19.83
N VAL A 1005 21.46 -23.77 -19.76
CA VAL A 1005 22.86 -23.51 -20.11
C VAL A 1005 22.95 -23.00 -21.55
N ASP A 1006 22.32 -23.66 -22.52
CA ASP A 1006 22.34 -23.27 -23.94
C ASP A 1006 21.71 -21.89 -24.16
N SER A 1007 20.58 -21.61 -23.50
CA SER A 1007 19.91 -20.31 -23.54
C SER A 1007 20.81 -19.18 -23.05
N VAL A 1008 21.43 -19.34 -21.88
CA VAL A 1008 22.30 -18.31 -21.29
C VAL A 1008 23.65 -18.20 -22.00
N LYS A 1009 24.22 -19.35 -22.42
CA LYS A 1009 25.49 -19.46 -23.16
C LYS A 1009 25.50 -18.58 -24.40
N SER A 1010 24.38 -18.51 -25.12
CA SER A 1010 24.24 -17.79 -26.39
C SER A 1010 24.64 -16.31 -26.34
N TRP A 1011 24.39 -15.62 -25.23
CA TRP A 1011 24.69 -14.20 -25.05
C TRP A 1011 25.77 -13.95 -23.99
N LEU A 1012 25.90 -14.82 -23.00
CA LEU A 1012 26.87 -14.65 -21.93
C LEU A 1012 28.30 -14.88 -22.46
N TYR A 1013 28.55 -15.98 -23.18
CA TYR A 1013 29.91 -16.39 -23.56
C TYR A 1013 30.60 -15.41 -24.50
N PRO A 1014 29.94 -14.90 -25.55
CA PRO A 1014 30.54 -13.87 -26.42
C PRO A 1014 30.90 -12.58 -25.68
N SER A 1015 30.29 -12.34 -24.53
CA SER A 1015 30.48 -11.14 -23.70
C SER A 1015 31.53 -11.31 -22.60
N LEU A 1016 32.15 -12.50 -22.49
CA LEU A 1016 33.22 -12.76 -21.53
C LEU A 1016 34.56 -12.26 -22.06
N LYS A 1017 35.35 -11.63 -21.19
CA LYS A 1017 36.75 -11.28 -21.46
C LYS A 1017 37.66 -11.94 -20.46
N VAL A 1018 38.79 -12.44 -20.93
CA VAL A 1018 39.87 -12.91 -20.07
C VAL A 1018 40.41 -11.71 -19.28
N THR A 1019 40.45 -11.82 -17.96
CA THR A 1019 41.07 -10.81 -17.11
C THR A 1019 41.62 -11.40 -15.83
N THR A 1020 42.76 -10.88 -15.41
CA THR A 1020 43.33 -11.08 -14.07
C THR A 1020 43.46 -9.79 -13.29
N SER A 1021 43.00 -8.65 -13.83
CA SER A 1021 43.15 -7.31 -13.20
C SER A 1021 42.48 -7.23 -11.83
N TRP A 1022 41.43 -8.02 -11.61
CA TRP A 1022 40.74 -8.08 -10.32
C TRP A 1022 41.63 -8.60 -9.18
N LYS A 1023 42.73 -9.30 -9.49
CA LYS A 1023 43.71 -9.75 -8.49
C LYS A 1023 44.54 -8.60 -7.93
N ASP A 1024 44.63 -7.48 -8.65
CA ASP A 1024 45.30 -6.27 -8.19
C ASP A 1024 44.42 -5.43 -7.25
N TYR A 1025 43.12 -5.75 -7.16
CA TYR A 1025 42.23 -5.11 -6.21
C TYR A 1025 42.60 -5.50 -4.78
N HIS A 1026 42.61 -4.50 -3.90
CA HIS A 1026 42.75 -4.74 -2.48
C HIS A 1026 41.64 -5.66 -1.97
N ASP A 1027 41.96 -6.46 -0.95
CA ASP A 1027 41.01 -7.38 -0.33
C ASP A 1027 39.81 -6.59 0.23
N VAL A 1028 38.61 -6.93 -0.24
CA VAL A 1028 37.36 -6.21 0.07
C VAL A 1028 37.11 -6.22 1.57
N ALA A 1029 37.28 -7.38 2.20
CA ALA A 1029 37.02 -7.59 3.62
C ALA A 1029 37.96 -6.77 4.50
N SER A 1030 39.24 -6.60 4.12
CA SER A 1030 40.17 -5.73 4.85
C SER A 1030 39.97 -4.24 4.57
N THR A 1031 39.58 -3.89 3.34
CA THR A 1031 39.37 -2.49 2.92
C THR A 1031 38.13 -1.88 3.57
N PHE A 1032 37.06 -2.67 3.69
CA PHE A 1032 35.81 -2.32 4.37
C PHE A 1032 35.58 -3.25 5.57
N ALA A 1033 36.53 -3.23 6.51
CA ALA A 1033 36.58 -4.15 7.64
C ALA A 1033 35.35 -4.15 8.53
N THR A 1034 34.70 -3.00 8.74
CA THR A 1034 33.58 -2.87 9.69
C THR A 1034 32.26 -2.70 8.98
N THR A 1035 31.16 -3.11 9.62
CA THR A 1035 29.79 -2.87 9.11
C THR A 1035 29.55 -1.39 8.81
N GLY A 1036 30.03 -0.49 9.67
CA GLY A 1036 29.94 0.96 9.44
C GLY A 1036 30.67 1.41 8.18
N SER A 1037 31.87 0.87 7.90
CA SER A 1037 32.62 1.18 6.68
C SER A 1037 31.96 0.64 5.41
N VAL A 1038 31.26 -0.50 5.50
CA VAL A 1038 30.47 -1.07 4.40
C VAL A 1038 29.25 -0.20 4.11
N VAL A 1039 28.49 0.18 5.13
CA VAL A 1039 27.35 1.10 4.98
C VAL A 1039 27.79 2.43 4.37
N ALA A 1040 28.95 2.96 4.79
CA ALA A 1040 29.51 4.18 4.22
C ALA A 1040 29.89 4.00 2.73
N ALA A 1041 30.49 2.86 2.35
CA ALA A 1041 30.84 2.56 0.96
C ALA A 1041 29.61 2.39 0.05
N LEU A 1042 28.56 1.75 0.55
CA LEU A 1042 27.29 1.64 -0.18
C LEU A 1042 26.56 2.98 -0.31
N SER A 1043 26.90 3.97 0.52
CA SER A 1043 26.23 5.28 0.60
C SER A 1043 27.11 6.46 0.18
N SER A 1044 28.33 6.20 -0.32
CA SER A 1044 29.16 7.25 -0.91
C SER A 1044 28.50 7.70 -2.21
N SER A 1045 28.30 9.00 -2.37
CA SER A 1045 27.86 9.57 -3.64
C SER A 1045 28.94 9.34 -4.70
N ASP A 1046 28.52 9.35 -5.97
CA ASP A 1046 29.46 9.50 -7.09
C ASP A 1046 30.02 10.93 -7.18
N ASP A 1047 29.45 11.87 -6.41
CA ASP A 1047 29.87 13.28 -6.28
C ASP A 1047 31.23 13.46 -5.61
#